data_AF-A0A1R3J7V3-F1
#
_entry.id   AF-A0A1R3J7V3-F1
#
_cell.length_a   1.000
_cell.length_b   1.000
_cell.length_c   1.000
_cell.angle_alpha   90.00
_cell.angle_beta   90.00
_cell.angle_gamma   90.00
#
_symmetry.space_group_name_H-M   'P 1'
#
loop_
_entity.id
_entity.type
_entity.pdbx_description
1 polymer ?
#
loop_
_entity_poly.entity_id
_entity_poly.type
_entity_poly.pdbx_seq_one_letter_code
_entity_poly.pdbx_strand_id
1 'polypeptide(L)'
;MTFNLHEDQPEDSPNSWEKRRDLCISVITSYSPMILCTQQGVKSQLDYLQQGLPGYDQFGVSRKGPQDTSDEHCTIFYDKEKLKGVEPPGFSFQVVNTNMDEFSPRARRRSALLTWQHIASLPPSLPVVYCGGFNTQKESTTGRFLLGRSREHGVVGDMRDVWPNARVRKNMSLIRTYHGFKGDKQGALEFLKLIFRALCLCWDRQTQDLHIDWILFRGRSLIPVLCEVVSDNMDGYYPSSHYPIFAEFLLPRTLRHVALSYGNMGSSQSPFVALSTKPPSLFDEFGYGDSMKGDSLSVKVNKLTSTKTQLPYSYYSLPYCQPEHIVDSAENLGEVLRGDRIENSPYVFKMREPQMCNVLCRKILDKKSAKAFKEKINDEYRVNMILDNLPVVVPIRRPDQENAVVYQHGFHVGLRGQYAGSKEEKHFIHNHLTFTVKFHKDPLADTARIVGFEVKPFSVKHEYEGEWNEKTRLTTCDPHAKRAVTSSESPQEVEEKNEIIFTYDVEFQESDIKWASRWDTYLLMADDQIHWFSIVNSLMIVLFLSGMVAMIMLRTLYRDISKYNQLETQEEAQEETGWKLVHGDVFRTPTNSDLLCVYVGTGVQFFGMILVMMIFALLGFLSPSNRGGLMTAMLLLWVFMGLFAGYSSARLYKLFKGTEWKKITLKTAFTFPATIFAIFFVLNALIWGQKSSGAVPFGTMFALVLLWFGISVPLVFVGSYIAFKKPAIEDPVKTNKIPRQIPEQAWYMNPAFSILIGGILPFGAVFIELFFILTSIWLHQFYYIFGFLFIVFVILIITCAEITVVLCYFQLCSEDYQWWWRSYLTSGSSALYLFLYAAFYFFTKLEITKPVSGVLYFGYMLIVSYAFFVLTGTIGFYACFWFTRLIYSSVKID
;
A
#
# COMPACT_ATOMS: atom_id res chain seq x y z
N MET A 1 14.45 27.12 -26.56
CA MET A 1 13.41 26.12 -26.85
C MET A 1 14.05 24.74 -26.88
N THR A 2 13.40 23.72 -26.33
CA THR A 2 13.79 22.31 -26.54
C THR A 2 12.69 21.61 -27.32
N PHE A 3 13.07 20.85 -28.35
CA PHE A 3 12.10 20.26 -29.27
C PHE A 3 12.59 18.93 -29.86
N ASN A 4 11.98 17.83 -29.46
CA ASN A 4 12.22 16.52 -30.06
C ASN A 4 11.49 16.44 -31.41
N LEU A 5 12.22 16.21 -32.50
CA LEU A 5 11.68 16.24 -33.86
C LEU A 5 10.95 14.95 -34.25
N HIS A 6 11.16 13.86 -33.49
CA HIS A 6 10.77 12.49 -33.81
C HIS A 6 11.40 11.99 -35.12
N GLU A 7 11.90 10.76 -35.11
CA GLU A 7 12.51 10.14 -36.29
C GLU A 7 11.55 10.12 -37.51
N ASP A 8 12.11 10.09 -38.72
CA ASP A 8 11.29 10.04 -39.92
C ASP A 8 10.48 8.73 -39.99
N GLN A 9 9.25 8.83 -40.47
CA GLN A 9 8.33 7.70 -40.63
C GLN A 9 8.15 7.42 -42.13
N PRO A 10 7.76 6.20 -42.54
CA PRO A 10 7.55 5.87 -43.96
C PRO A 10 6.66 6.90 -44.66
N GLU A 11 6.92 7.21 -45.94
CA GLU A 11 6.24 8.27 -46.70
C GLU A 11 4.70 8.17 -46.66
N ASP A 12 4.18 6.95 -46.66
CA ASP A 12 2.74 6.63 -46.57
C ASP A 12 2.11 7.05 -45.23
N SER A 13 2.92 7.22 -44.18
CA SER A 13 2.45 7.67 -42.87
C SER A 13 1.90 9.09 -42.95
N PRO A 14 0.76 9.39 -42.29
CA PRO A 14 0.27 10.76 -42.16
C PRO A 14 1.24 11.65 -41.36
N ASN A 15 2.19 11.05 -40.61
CA ASN A 15 3.17 11.73 -39.78
C ASN A 15 4.60 11.65 -40.34
N SER A 16 4.77 11.37 -41.65
CA SER A 16 6.09 11.40 -42.31
C SER A 16 6.70 12.80 -42.29
N TRP A 17 8.03 12.90 -42.24
CA TRP A 17 8.72 14.20 -42.14
C TRP A 17 8.30 15.18 -43.24
N GLU A 18 8.17 14.70 -44.48
CA GLU A 18 7.72 15.50 -45.63
C GLU A 18 6.42 16.27 -45.37
N LYS A 19 5.48 15.70 -44.60
CA LYS A 19 4.17 16.29 -44.31
C LYS A 19 4.18 17.26 -43.13
N ARG A 20 5.21 17.22 -42.27
CA ARG A 20 5.28 18.02 -41.03
C ARG A 20 6.46 19.00 -40.98
N ARG A 21 7.41 18.93 -41.91
CA ARG A 21 8.60 19.81 -41.96
C ARG A 21 8.27 21.30 -42.04
N ASP A 22 7.26 21.69 -42.83
CA ASP A 22 6.83 23.08 -42.97
C ASP A 22 6.16 23.60 -41.70
N LEU A 23 5.36 22.75 -41.04
CA LEU A 23 4.75 23.05 -39.74
C LEU A 23 5.81 23.23 -38.66
N CYS A 24 6.86 22.39 -38.66
CA CYS A 24 8.00 22.54 -37.74
C CYS A 24 8.67 23.91 -37.89
N ILE A 25 8.96 24.33 -39.12
CA ILE A 25 9.56 25.65 -39.40
C ILE A 25 8.62 26.76 -38.96
N SER A 26 7.33 26.65 -39.25
CA SER A 26 6.32 27.65 -38.86
C SER A 26 6.30 27.86 -37.35
N VAL A 27 6.26 26.77 -36.56
CA VAL A 27 6.30 26.82 -35.09
C VAL A 27 7.61 27.37 -34.56
N ILE A 28 8.76 26.99 -35.13
CA ILE A 28 10.05 27.55 -34.69
C ILE A 28 10.12 29.05 -34.99
N THR A 29 9.67 29.47 -36.17
CA THR A 29 9.75 30.86 -36.63
C THR A 29 8.79 31.77 -35.86
N SER A 30 7.59 31.28 -35.49
CA SER A 30 6.62 32.05 -34.72
C SER A 30 7.12 32.41 -33.31
N TYR A 31 7.87 31.51 -32.67
CA TYR A 31 8.48 31.76 -31.35
C TYR A 31 9.88 32.40 -31.42
N SER A 32 10.54 32.37 -32.59
CA SER A 32 11.88 32.94 -32.84
C SER A 32 12.91 32.69 -31.70
N PRO A 33 13.14 31.42 -31.31
CA PRO A 33 13.93 31.11 -30.12
C PRO A 33 15.42 31.38 -30.33
N MET A 34 16.03 32.24 -29.52
CA MET A 34 17.48 32.52 -29.61
C MET A 34 18.37 31.26 -29.63
N ILE A 35 17.96 30.21 -28.90
CA ILE A 35 18.58 28.89 -28.90
C ILE A 35 17.48 27.83 -29.02
N LEU A 36 17.66 26.92 -29.97
CA LEU A 36 16.80 25.76 -30.21
C LEU A 36 17.61 24.47 -30.05
N CYS A 37 17.26 23.65 -29.07
CA CYS A 37 17.86 22.34 -28.83
C CYS A 37 16.95 21.26 -29.41
N THR A 38 17.42 20.54 -30.43
CA THR A 38 16.66 19.46 -31.06
C THR A 38 17.15 18.08 -30.64
N GLN A 39 16.25 17.10 -30.64
CA GLN A 39 16.53 15.68 -30.36
C GLN A 39 15.95 14.80 -31.47
N GLN A 40 16.53 13.60 -31.64
CA GLN A 40 16.14 12.59 -32.65
C GLN A 40 16.18 13.06 -34.12
N GLY A 41 16.74 14.23 -34.41
CA GLY A 41 16.86 14.73 -35.77
C GLY A 41 17.93 13.97 -36.54
N VAL A 42 17.59 13.41 -37.70
CA VAL A 42 18.58 12.89 -38.66
C VAL A 42 19.09 14.00 -39.58
N LYS A 43 20.20 13.75 -40.27
CA LYS A 43 20.90 14.78 -41.07
C LYS A 43 19.99 15.48 -42.10
N SER A 44 19.15 14.75 -42.82
CA SER A 44 18.21 15.31 -43.80
C SER A 44 17.20 16.28 -43.18
N GLN A 45 16.65 15.94 -42.01
CA GLN A 45 15.71 16.80 -41.28
C GLN A 45 16.40 18.08 -40.79
N LEU A 46 17.62 17.96 -40.28
CA LEU A 46 18.41 19.08 -39.76
C LEU A 46 18.89 20.02 -40.87
N ASP A 47 19.29 19.48 -42.01
CA ASP A 47 19.69 20.27 -43.18
C ASP A 47 18.49 21.04 -43.75
N TYR A 48 17.30 20.43 -43.75
CA TYR A 48 16.07 21.12 -44.12
C TYR A 48 15.72 22.25 -43.14
N LEU A 49 15.84 22.01 -41.83
CA LEU A 49 15.65 23.07 -40.82
C LEU A 49 16.68 24.20 -41.00
N GLN A 50 17.94 23.89 -41.30
CA GLN A 50 18.97 24.89 -41.55
C GLN A 50 18.67 25.74 -42.79
N GLN A 51 18.09 25.16 -43.84
CA GLN A 51 17.64 25.90 -45.02
C GLN A 51 16.44 26.80 -44.71
N GLY A 52 15.50 26.32 -43.90
CA GLY A 52 14.31 27.06 -43.45
C GLY A 52 14.61 28.15 -42.41
N LEU A 53 15.76 28.10 -41.74
CA LEU A 53 16.16 29.01 -40.67
C LEU A 53 17.48 29.72 -41.03
N PRO A 54 17.52 30.60 -42.05
CA PRO A 54 18.75 31.19 -42.57
C PRO A 54 19.52 32.06 -41.55
N GLY A 55 18.82 32.64 -40.57
CA GLY A 55 19.42 33.42 -39.47
C GLY A 55 20.09 32.58 -38.38
N TYR A 56 19.96 31.26 -38.43
CA TYR A 56 20.51 30.35 -37.44
C TYR A 56 21.78 29.68 -37.94
N ASP A 57 22.69 29.37 -37.01
CA ASP A 57 23.73 28.35 -37.19
C ASP A 57 23.37 27.11 -36.40
N GLN A 58 24.03 26.01 -36.71
CA GLN A 58 23.86 24.77 -35.97
C GLN A 58 25.19 24.18 -35.48
N PHE A 59 25.14 23.56 -34.32
CA PHE A 59 26.23 22.79 -33.74
C PHE A 59 25.70 21.45 -33.24
N GLY A 60 26.32 20.35 -33.68
CA GLY A 60 25.93 19.00 -33.27
C GLY A 60 26.66 17.94 -34.08
N VAL A 61 26.93 16.81 -33.46
CA VAL A 61 27.46 15.61 -34.13
C VAL A 61 26.48 14.46 -33.92
N SER A 62 26.50 13.50 -34.85
CA SER A 62 25.72 12.28 -34.75
C SER A 62 26.08 11.49 -33.48
N ARG A 63 25.11 10.77 -32.93
CA ARG A 63 25.34 9.91 -31.75
C ARG A 63 26.40 8.81 -31.98
N LYS A 64 26.64 8.42 -33.23
CA LYS A 64 27.70 7.46 -33.62
C LYS A 64 29.05 8.11 -33.91
N GLY A 65 29.15 9.43 -33.76
CA GLY A 65 30.37 10.20 -33.95
C GLY A 65 30.38 10.99 -35.26
N PRO A 66 31.42 11.81 -35.48
CA PRO A 66 31.48 12.77 -36.59
C PRO A 66 31.59 12.14 -37.98
N GLN A 67 31.94 10.86 -38.08
CA GLN A 67 32.09 10.16 -39.35
C GLN A 67 30.79 9.51 -39.87
N ASP A 68 29.79 9.32 -39.00
CA ASP A 68 28.53 8.67 -39.36
C ASP A 68 27.38 9.69 -39.29
N THR A 69 26.93 10.17 -40.44
CA THR A 69 25.84 11.15 -40.53
C THR A 69 24.45 10.50 -40.67
N SER A 70 24.38 9.17 -40.68
CA SER A 70 23.13 8.43 -40.92
C SER A 70 22.20 8.34 -39.70
N ASP A 71 22.73 8.63 -38.52
CA ASP A 71 22.03 8.43 -37.24
C ASP A 71 21.49 9.74 -36.64
N GLU A 72 20.77 9.64 -35.53
CA GLU A 72 20.18 10.76 -34.80
C GLU A 72 21.23 11.69 -34.17
N HIS A 73 20.88 12.98 -34.08
CA HIS A 73 21.71 14.02 -33.47
C HIS A 73 20.99 14.73 -32.30
N CYS A 74 21.78 15.27 -31.39
CA CYS A 74 21.35 16.27 -30.41
C CYS A 74 21.88 17.65 -30.83
N THR A 75 21.24 18.26 -31.81
CA THR A 75 21.72 19.50 -32.45
C THR A 75 21.24 20.73 -31.69
N ILE A 76 22.09 21.76 -31.63
CA ILE A 76 21.76 23.07 -31.07
C ILE A 76 21.82 24.08 -32.21
N PHE A 77 20.68 24.70 -32.51
CA PHE A 77 20.58 25.86 -33.39
C PHE A 77 20.67 27.14 -32.55
N TYR A 78 21.38 28.15 -33.04
CA TYR A 78 21.49 29.46 -32.39
C TYR A 78 21.43 30.60 -33.40
N ASP A 79 20.82 31.71 -32.99
CA ASP A 79 20.71 32.92 -33.80
C ASP A 79 22.08 33.61 -33.93
N LYS A 80 22.60 33.71 -35.17
CA LYS A 80 23.95 34.21 -35.49
C LYS A 80 24.15 35.69 -35.15
N GLU A 81 23.07 36.47 -35.15
CA GLU A 81 23.13 37.90 -34.86
C GLU A 81 23.15 38.14 -33.34
N LYS A 82 22.44 37.28 -32.59
CA LYS A 82 22.30 37.41 -31.13
C LYS A 82 23.39 36.70 -30.34
N LEU A 83 24.00 35.65 -30.88
CA LEU A 83 25.02 34.84 -30.20
C LEU A 83 26.28 34.73 -31.07
N LYS A 84 27.42 35.17 -30.52
CA LYS A 84 28.75 35.00 -31.12
C LYS A 84 29.58 34.06 -30.25
N GLY A 85 30.30 33.12 -30.88
CA GLY A 85 31.35 32.35 -30.21
C GLY A 85 32.40 33.30 -29.62
N VAL A 86 32.78 33.09 -28.36
CA VAL A 86 33.34 34.11 -27.45
C VAL A 86 34.78 34.54 -27.80
N GLU A 87 35.02 35.86 -27.85
CA GLU A 87 35.95 36.60 -26.97
C GLU A 87 35.40 38.03 -26.66
N PRO A 88 35.73 38.62 -25.48
CA PRO A 88 34.93 39.65 -24.76
C PRO A 88 34.85 41.05 -25.40
N PRO A 89 33.89 41.91 -24.97
CA PRO A 89 33.08 41.84 -23.72
C PRO A 89 31.57 41.49 -23.89
N GLY A 90 31.08 40.47 -23.16
CA GLY A 90 29.65 40.05 -23.12
C GLY A 90 29.28 39.05 -22.00
N PHE A 91 27.98 38.79 -21.80
CA PHE A 91 27.46 37.78 -20.85
C PHE A 91 27.65 36.37 -21.41
N SER A 92 28.31 35.49 -20.65
CA SER A 92 28.63 34.11 -21.06
C SER A 92 27.81 33.09 -20.27
N PHE A 93 27.32 32.05 -20.93
CA PHE A 93 26.62 30.91 -20.33
C PHE A 93 26.86 29.65 -21.18
N GLN A 94 26.69 28.47 -20.59
CA GLN A 94 26.82 27.19 -21.28
C GLN A 94 25.45 26.60 -21.61
N VAL A 95 25.31 26.01 -22.80
CA VAL A 95 24.15 25.17 -23.15
C VAL A 95 24.57 23.72 -23.26
N VAL A 96 23.75 22.83 -22.71
CA VAL A 96 23.87 21.38 -22.82
C VAL A 96 22.57 20.85 -23.41
N ASN A 97 22.65 20.00 -24.43
CA ASN A 97 21.51 19.33 -25.04
C ASN A 97 21.68 17.80 -24.93
N THR A 98 20.60 17.07 -24.65
CA THR A 98 20.65 15.60 -24.52
C THR A 98 19.37 14.93 -25.04
N ASN A 99 19.50 13.64 -25.32
CA ASN A 99 18.38 12.72 -25.47
C ASN A 99 18.73 11.44 -24.72
N MET A 100 18.06 11.18 -23.60
CA MET A 100 18.36 10.02 -22.75
C MET A 100 17.64 8.76 -23.24
N ASP A 101 18.13 7.60 -22.82
CA ASP A 101 17.58 6.31 -23.24
C ASP A 101 16.09 6.14 -22.87
N GLU A 102 15.26 5.68 -23.81
CA GLU A 102 13.82 5.50 -23.60
C GLU A 102 13.51 4.28 -22.72
N PHE A 103 14.28 3.19 -22.88
CA PHE A 103 13.92 1.88 -22.33
C PHE A 103 14.52 1.61 -20.95
N SER A 104 15.75 2.04 -20.69
CA SER A 104 16.56 1.64 -19.55
C SER A 104 16.68 2.75 -18.49
N PRO A 105 16.00 2.62 -17.33
CA PRO A 105 16.18 3.55 -16.21
C PRO A 105 17.63 3.61 -15.72
N ARG A 106 18.35 2.48 -15.80
CA ARG A 106 19.77 2.39 -15.39
C ARG A 106 20.66 3.21 -16.33
N ALA A 107 20.40 3.18 -17.63
CA ALA A 107 21.13 4.01 -18.59
C ALA A 107 20.87 5.49 -18.30
N ARG A 108 19.60 5.89 -18.13
CA ARG A 108 19.23 7.28 -17.78
C ARG A 108 19.93 7.79 -16.52
N ARG A 109 19.96 6.99 -15.45
CA ARG A 109 20.64 7.33 -14.18
C ARG A 109 22.13 7.59 -14.38
N ARG A 110 22.81 6.72 -15.14
CA ARG A 110 24.25 6.87 -15.45
C ARG A 110 24.52 8.06 -16.38
N SER A 111 23.68 8.28 -17.38
CA SER A 111 23.78 9.43 -18.28
C SER A 111 23.58 10.74 -17.53
N ALA A 112 22.58 10.82 -16.64
CA ALA A 112 22.36 11.98 -15.80
C ALA A 112 23.56 12.28 -14.88
N LEU A 113 24.14 11.24 -14.27
CA LEU A 113 25.35 11.38 -13.46
C LEU A 113 26.54 11.91 -14.29
N LEU A 114 26.77 11.35 -15.48
CA LEU A 114 27.85 11.76 -16.37
C LEU A 114 27.69 13.22 -16.83
N THR A 115 26.50 13.60 -17.28
CA THR A 115 26.23 14.98 -17.71
C THR A 115 26.30 15.95 -16.53
N TRP A 116 25.80 15.55 -15.35
CA TRP A 116 25.94 16.37 -14.15
C TRP A 116 27.40 16.55 -13.75
N GLN A 117 28.25 15.51 -13.81
CA GLN A 117 29.69 15.63 -13.52
C GLN A 117 30.37 16.63 -14.47
N HIS A 118 30.01 16.63 -15.76
CA HIS A 118 30.50 17.63 -16.70
C HIS A 118 30.04 19.05 -16.30
N ILE A 119 28.76 19.24 -16.00
CA ILE A 119 28.22 20.54 -15.55
C ILE A 119 28.89 20.99 -14.24
N ALA A 120 29.11 20.08 -13.29
CA ALA A 120 29.78 20.35 -12.02
C ALA A 120 31.25 20.75 -12.19
N SER A 121 31.91 20.30 -13.26
CA SER A 121 33.30 20.70 -13.59
C SER A 121 33.42 22.13 -14.13
N LEU A 122 32.32 22.73 -14.62
CA LEU A 122 32.29 24.11 -15.10
C LEU A 122 32.36 25.09 -13.92
N PRO A 123 32.93 26.31 -14.10
CA PRO A 123 33.00 27.32 -13.05
C PRO A 123 31.61 27.58 -12.40
N PRO A 124 31.51 27.63 -11.06
CA PRO A 124 30.21 27.84 -10.38
C PRO A 124 29.52 29.15 -10.74
N SER A 125 30.29 30.15 -11.17
CA SER A 125 29.81 31.46 -11.64
C SER A 125 29.25 31.42 -13.07
N LEU A 126 29.55 30.38 -13.86
CA LEU A 126 29.07 30.24 -15.23
C LEU A 126 27.64 29.67 -15.22
N PRO A 127 26.63 30.44 -15.68
CA PRO A 127 25.27 29.94 -15.79
C PRO A 127 25.18 28.83 -16.83
N VAL A 128 24.33 27.83 -16.57
CA VAL A 128 24.15 26.67 -17.46
C VAL A 128 22.67 26.49 -17.75
N VAL A 129 22.32 26.28 -19.01
CA VAL A 129 21.00 25.85 -19.48
C VAL A 129 21.13 24.43 -20.01
N TYR A 130 20.34 23.51 -19.49
CA TYR A 130 20.37 22.10 -19.85
C TYR A 130 19.01 21.67 -20.40
N CYS A 131 18.97 21.44 -21.71
CA CYS A 131 17.80 21.06 -22.48
C CYS A 131 17.85 19.57 -22.85
N GLY A 132 16.70 18.95 -23.07
CA GLY A 132 16.66 17.64 -23.70
C GLY A 132 15.37 16.85 -23.47
N GLY A 133 15.26 15.75 -24.22
CA GLY A 133 14.34 14.66 -23.96
C GLY A 133 14.96 13.75 -22.90
N PHE A 134 14.56 13.89 -21.64
CA PHE A 134 15.11 13.09 -20.53
C PHE A 134 14.49 11.69 -20.47
N ASN A 135 13.41 11.45 -21.23
CA ASN A 135 12.66 10.18 -21.27
C ASN A 135 12.34 9.62 -19.88
N THR A 136 12.10 10.53 -18.94
CA THR A 136 11.83 10.22 -17.54
C THR A 136 11.03 11.34 -16.91
N GLN A 137 10.35 11.06 -15.79
CA GLN A 137 9.53 12.02 -15.07
C GLN A 137 10.33 12.69 -13.95
N LYS A 138 9.91 13.89 -13.52
CA LYS A 138 10.62 14.69 -12.50
C LYS A 138 10.73 13.97 -11.16
N GLU A 139 9.72 13.15 -10.85
CA GLU A 139 9.67 12.32 -9.62
C GLU A 139 10.33 10.95 -9.75
N SER A 140 10.92 10.62 -10.90
CA SER A 140 11.78 9.43 -11.04
C SER A 140 13.10 9.62 -10.27
N THR A 141 13.83 8.53 -10.03
CA THR A 141 15.17 8.58 -9.41
C THR A 141 16.12 9.54 -10.15
N THR A 142 16.16 9.45 -11.48
CA THR A 142 16.95 10.34 -12.35
C THR A 142 16.52 11.81 -12.24
N GLY A 143 15.21 12.08 -12.24
CA GLY A 143 14.67 13.44 -12.12
C GLY A 143 14.97 14.06 -10.75
N ARG A 144 14.73 13.31 -9.67
CA ARG A 144 15.04 13.75 -8.30
C ARG A 144 16.53 14.00 -8.11
N PHE A 145 17.40 13.19 -8.71
CA PHE A 145 18.84 13.42 -8.69
C PHE A 145 19.22 14.75 -9.36
N LEU A 146 18.82 14.97 -10.62
CA LEU A 146 19.16 16.19 -11.36
C LEU A 146 18.67 17.46 -10.64
N LEU A 147 17.50 17.39 -10.01
CA LEU A 147 16.88 18.48 -9.24
C LEU A 147 17.42 18.64 -7.82
N GLY A 148 18.43 17.87 -7.41
CA GLY A 148 19.05 17.95 -6.09
C GLY A 148 18.19 17.43 -4.93
N ARG A 149 17.14 16.67 -5.24
CA ARG A 149 16.22 16.05 -4.26
C ARG A 149 16.65 14.64 -3.83
N SER A 150 17.59 14.04 -4.54
CA SER A 150 18.16 12.71 -4.26
C SER A 150 19.66 12.69 -4.48
N ARG A 151 20.35 11.74 -3.83
CA ARG A 151 21.78 11.47 -4.00
C ARG A 151 22.01 10.34 -4.99
N GLU A 152 23.07 10.45 -5.77
CA GLU A 152 23.56 9.40 -6.65
C GLU A 152 25.05 9.21 -6.46
N HIS A 153 25.51 8.03 -6.03
CA HIS A 153 26.93 7.75 -5.76
C HIS A 153 27.60 8.82 -4.87
N GLY A 154 26.89 9.30 -3.84
CA GLY A 154 27.39 10.31 -2.89
C GLY A 154 27.32 11.76 -3.37
N VAL A 155 26.93 12.04 -4.63
CA VAL A 155 26.78 13.40 -5.16
C VAL A 155 25.31 13.81 -5.28
N VAL A 156 25.05 15.13 -5.23
CA VAL A 156 23.70 15.72 -5.31
C VAL A 156 23.65 16.66 -6.51
N GLY A 157 22.60 16.55 -7.33
CA GLY A 157 22.34 17.53 -8.40
C GLY A 157 22.14 18.95 -7.85
N ASP A 158 22.34 19.97 -8.68
CA ASP A 158 22.03 21.37 -8.31
C ASP A 158 21.40 22.12 -9.49
N MET A 159 20.55 21.41 -10.24
CA MET A 159 19.80 22.01 -11.33
C MET A 159 18.40 22.40 -10.84
N ARG A 160 17.87 23.50 -11.36
CA ARG A 160 16.47 23.91 -11.16
C ARG A 160 15.68 23.73 -12.44
N ASP A 161 14.43 23.33 -12.32
CA ASP A 161 13.52 23.21 -13.45
C ASP A 161 12.85 24.55 -13.77
N VAL A 162 12.86 24.94 -15.04
CA VAL A 162 12.24 26.18 -15.50
C VAL A 162 10.74 26.19 -15.28
N TRP A 163 10.04 25.07 -15.51
CA TRP A 163 8.58 25.04 -15.49
C TRP A 163 7.98 25.54 -14.15
N PRO A 164 8.32 24.99 -12.98
CA PRO A 164 7.81 25.47 -11.70
C PRO A 164 8.43 26.79 -11.25
N ASN A 165 9.59 27.20 -11.79
CA ASN A 165 10.29 28.42 -11.38
C ASN A 165 9.93 29.65 -12.24
N ALA A 166 9.27 29.45 -13.39
CA ALA A 166 8.84 30.54 -14.25
C ALA A 166 7.70 31.35 -13.61
N ARG A 167 7.76 32.68 -13.75
CA ARG A 167 6.71 33.58 -13.22
C ARG A 167 5.36 33.35 -13.88
N VAL A 168 5.37 33.06 -15.19
CA VAL A 168 4.18 32.80 -15.99
C VAL A 168 4.32 31.44 -16.66
N ARG A 169 3.28 30.61 -16.55
CA ARG A 169 3.15 29.32 -17.23
C ARG A 169 1.96 29.33 -18.17
N LYS A 170 2.14 28.88 -19.40
CA LYS A 170 1.06 28.74 -20.39
C LYS A 170 0.80 27.27 -20.72
N ASN A 171 -0.43 26.97 -21.14
CA ASN A 171 -0.92 25.62 -21.46
C ASN A 171 -0.79 24.62 -20.29
N MET A 172 -1.10 25.08 -19.07
CA MET A 172 -1.05 24.27 -17.84
C MET A 172 -1.98 23.04 -17.85
N SER A 173 -2.96 22.97 -18.76
CA SER A 173 -3.81 21.80 -18.96
C SER A 173 -3.08 20.61 -19.57
N LEU A 174 -1.97 20.85 -20.28
CA LEU A 174 -1.13 19.81 -20.87
C LEU A 174 -0.15 19.30 -19.83
N ILE A 175 -0.52 18.21 -19.17
CA ILE A 175 0.29 17.57 -18.12
C ILE A 175 1.44 16.72 -18.66
N ARG A 176 1.52 16.51 -19.98
CA ARG A 176 2.55 15.70 -20.67
C ARG A 176 3.10 16.46 -21.85
N THR A 177 4.38 16.22 -22.14
CA THR A 177 5.05 16.75 -23.34
C THR A 177 5.02 15.76 -24.50
N TYR A 178 4.88 14.46 -24.24
CA TYR A 178 4.71 13.42 -25.27
C TYR A 178 3.24 13.05 -25.49
N HIS A 179 2.81 13.04 -26.74
CA HIS A 179 1.42 12.74 -27.15
C HIS A 179 1.32 11.77 -28.34
N GLY A 180 2.44 11.30 -28.91
CA GLY A 180 2.44 10.26 -29.95
C GLY A 180 1.58 10.60 -31.17
N PHE A 181 1.59 11.86 -31.61
CA PHE A 181 0.76 12.43 -32.70
C PHE A 181 -0.77 12.42 -32.45
N LYS A 182 -1.25 12.07 -31.24
CA LYS A 182 -2.69 12.00 -30.93
C LYS A 182 -3.26 13.29 -30.33
N GLY A 183 -2.41 14.13 -29.73
CA GLY A 183 -2.81 15.33 -29.01
C GLY A 183 -3.84 15.04 -27.91
N ASP A 184 -4.82 15.92 -27.75
CA ASP A 184 -5.89 15.79 -26.74
C ASP A 184 -6.87 14.62 -26.99
N LYS A 185 -6.85 13.99 -28.18
CA LYS A 185 -7.75 12.86 -28.52
C LYS A 185 -7.41 11.54 -27.79
N GLN A 186 -6.34 11.50 -27.00
CA GLN A 186 -6.11 10.42 -26.01
C GLN A 186 -7.20 10.35 -24.92
N GLY A 187 -8.10 11.35 -24.88
CA GLY A 187 -9.08 11.60 -23.84
C GLY A 187 -10.08 10.50 -23.53
N ALA A 188 -10.66 9.70 -24.42
CA ALA A 188 -11.82 8.88 -24.01
C ALA A 188 -11.47 7.73 -23.03
N LEU A 189 -10.45 6.94 -23.35
CA LEU A 189 -10.01 5.82 -22.51
C LEU A 189 -9.18 6.31 -21.30
N GLU A 190 -8.43 7.41 -21.47
CA GLU A 190 -7.70 8.04 -20.37
C GLU A 190 -8.61 8.89 -19.47
N PHE A 191 -9.72 9.45 -19.95
CA PHE A 191 -10.80 10.08 -19.15
C PHE A 191 -11.52 9.01 -18.34
N LEU A 192 -11.70 7.81 -18.87
CA LEU A 192 -12.19 6.67 -18.09
C LEU A 192 -11.17 6.28 -17.00
N LYS A 193 -9.87 6.24 -17.31
CA LYS A 193 -8.80 6.08 -16.29
C LYS A 193 -8.68 7.29 -15.36
N LEU A 194 -9.05 8.49 -15.80
CA LEU A 194 -9.06 9.74 -15.02
C LEU A 194 -10.25 9.73 -14.08
N ILE A 195 -11.41 9.22 -14.50
CA ILE A 195 -12.58 8.95 -13.66
C ILE A 195 -12.23 7.85 -12.66
N PHE A 196 -11.55 6.78 -13.08
CA PHE A 196 -11.09 5.74 -12.17
C PHE A 196 -10.05 6.27 -11.17
N ARG A 197 -9.13 7.16 -11.61
CA ARG A 197 -8.17 7.85 -10.73
C ARG A 197 -8.80 8.94 -9.86
N ALA A 198 -9.84 9.61 -10.33
CA ALA A 198 -10.60 10.62 -9.60
C ALA A 198 -11.54 9.98 -8.56
N LEU A 199 -12.12 8.82 -8.87
CA LEU A 199 -12.84 7.96 -7.92
C LEU A 199 -11.89 7.34 -6.89
N CYS A 200 -10.63 7.08 -7.26
CA CYS A 200 -9.54 6.69 -6.35
C CYS A 200 -8.98 7.86 -5.52
N LEU A 201 -9.62 9.04 -5.53
CA LEU A 201 -9.45 10.10 -4.53
C LEU A 201 -7.99 10.24 -4.08
N CYS A 202 -7.22 10.95 -4.89
CA CYS A 202 -5.91 11.55 -4.60
C CYS A 202 -5.45 12.19 -5.92
N TRP A 203 -5.55 13.50 -6.09
CA TRP A 203 -4.41 14.32 -6.54
C TRP A 203 -4.84 15.77 -6.76
N ASP A 204 -4.13 16.69 -6.10
CA ASP A 204 -4.13 18.10 -6.43
C ASP A 204 -3.78 18.29 -7.92
N ARG A 205 -4.70 18.92 -8.66
CA ARG A 205 -4.55 19.19 -10.10
C ARG A 205 -3.33 20.06 -10.40
N GLN A 206 -2.71 20.70 -9.39
CA GLN A 206 -1.50 21.52 -9.56
C GLN A 206 -0.17 20.73 -9.59
N THR A 207 -0.12 19.44 -9.24
CA THR A 207 1.15 18.68 -9.12
C THR A 207 1.36 17.55 -10.13
N GLN A 208 0.46 17.29 -11.07
CA GLN A 208 0.71 16.30 -12.13
C GLN A 208 1.48 16.91 -13.30
N ASP A 209 2.77 17.14 -13.10
CA ASP A 209 3.72 17.50 -14.15
C ASP A 209 4.44 16.21 -14.62
N LEU A 210 3.87 15.57 -15.66
CA LEU A 210 4.41 14.36 -16.29
C LEU A 210 5.25 14.70 -17.53
N HIS A 211 5.88 15.88 -17.56
CA HIS A 211 6.78 16.25 -18.63
C HIS A 211 7.96 15.28 -18.67
N ILE A 212 8.39 14.89 -19.87
CA ILE A 212 9.61 14.09 -20.08
C ILE A 212 10.68 14.88 -20.83
N ASP A 213 10.28 15.99 -21.44
CA ASP A 213 11.16 16.99 -22.04
C ASP A 213 11.26 18.15 -21.05
N TRP A 214 12.47 18.60 -20.71
CA TRP A 214 12.65 19.68 -19.73
C TRP A 214 13.66 20.71 -20.18
N ILE A 215 13.56 21.89 -19.57
CA ILE A 215 14.63 22.88 -19.56
C ILE A 215 15.04 23.06 -18.10
N LEU A 216 16.26 22.65 -17.79
CA LEU A 216 16.88 22.83 -16.48
C LEU A 216 17.88 23.99 -16.55
N PHE A 217 18.13 24.65 -15.42
CA PHE A 217 19.10 25.73 -15.35
C PHE A 217 19.86 25.76 -14.02
N ARG A 218 21.09 26.29 -14.07
CA ARG A 218 21.97 26.55 -12.92
C ARG A 218 22.53 27.96 -13.00
N GLY A 219 22.69 28.60 -11.86
CA GLY A 219 23.20 29.97 -11.73
C GLY A 219 22.10 30.98 -11.40
N ARG A 220 22.40 31.93 -10.52
CA ARG A 220 21.42 32.94 -10.04
C ARG A 220 21.12 34.04 -11.06
N SER A 221 21.99 34.19 -12.06
CA SER A 221 21.87 35.20 -13.12
C SER A 221 20.75 34.89 -14.13
N LEU A 222 20.26 33.65 -14.19
CA LEU A 222 19.18 33.24 -15.07
C LEU A 222 17.86 33.23 -14.28
N ILE A 223 16.95 34.15 -14.61
CA ILE A 223 15.63 34.23 -13.98
C ILE A 223 14.57 33.85 -15.01
N PRO A 224 13.91 32.69 -14.90
CA PRO A 224 12.87 32.29 -15.84
C PRO A 224 11.61 33.16 -15.64
N VAL A 225 11.14 33.77 -16.74
CA VAL A 225 9.98 34.67 -16.75
C VAL A 225 8.75 33.95 -17.28
N LEU A 226 8.90 33.26 -18.41
CA LEU A 226 7.83 32.52 -19.08
C LEU A 226 8.28 31.08 -19.35
N CYS A 227 7.38 30.13 -19.16
CA CYS A 227 7.52 28.78 -19.70
C CYS A 227 6.21 28.31 -20.32
N GLU A 228 6.29 27.77 -21.53
CA GLU A 228 5.14 27.39 -22.35
C GLU A 228 5.37 26.02 -22.99
N VAL A 229 4.38 25.14 -22.85
CA VAL A 229 4.27 23.91 -23.65
C VAL A 229 3.54 24.29 -24.94
N VAL A 230 4.25 24.30 -26.07
CA VAL A 230 3.72 24.79 -27.35
C VAL A 230 2.84 23.72 -27.97
N SER A 231 1.54 24.01 -28.12
CA SER A 231 0.52 23.06 -28.62
C SER A 231 0.03 23.37 -30.03
N ASP A 232 0.76 24.21 -30.76
CA ASP A 232 0.43 24.64 -32.11
C ASP A 232 0.33 23.45 -33.07
N ASN A 233 -0.76 23.40 -33.83
CA ASN A 233 -1.07 22.34 -34.79
C ASN A 233 -1.85 22.93 -35.99
N MET A 234 -1.79 22.25 -37.13
CA MET A 234 -2.61 22.57 -38.32
C MET A 234 -3.60 21.43 -38.56
N ASP A 235 -4.90 21.73 -38.53
CA ASP A 235 -5.99 20.75 -38.76
C ASP A 235 -5.88 19.45 -37.93
N GLY A 236 -5.33 19.56 -36.71
CA GLY A 236 -5.11 18.41 -35.82
C GLY A 236 -3.85 17.60 -36.09
N TYR A 237 -2.99 18.03 -37.03
CA TYR A 237 -1.65 17.49 -37.26
C TYR A 237 -0.60 18.28 -36.48
N TYR A 238 0.25 17.55 -35.77
CA TYR A 238 1.29 18.13 -34.92
C TYR A 238 2.66 18.10 -35.61
N PRO A 239 3.54 19.08 -35.33
CA PRO A 239 4.88 19.11 -35.92
C PRO A 239 5.75 17.91 -35.50
N SER A 240 5.49 17.34 -34.32
CA SER A 240 6.17 16.18 -33.77
C SER A 240 5.23 15.34 -32.89
N SER A 241 5.71 14.19 -32.41
CA SER A 241 5.06 13.40 -31.36
C SER A 241 5.20 14.01 -29.95
N HIS A 242 6.06 15.03 -29.82
CA HIS A 242 6.28 15.83 -28.62
C HIS A 242 5.85 17.30 -28.84
N TYR A 243 5.34 17.92 -27.79
CA TYR A 243 5.17 19.36 -27.70
C TYR A 243 6.53 20.04 -27.42
N PRO A 244 6.94 21.06 -28.19
CA PRO A 244 8.09 21.88 -27.86
C PRO A 244 7.90 22.57 -26.51
N ILE A 245 8.99 22.76 -25.76
CA ILE A 245 8.99 23.62 -24.58
C ILE A 245 9.75 24.89 -24.88
N PHE A 246 9.06 26.01 -24.72
CA PHE A 246 9.60 27.35 -24.85
C PHE A 246 9.80 27.95 -23.45
N ALA A 247 10.91 28.67 -23.28
CA ALA A 247 11.26 29.32 -22.03
C ALA A 247 11.95 30.65 -22.31
N GLU A 248 11.57 31.68 -21.55
CA GLU A 248 12.21 32.99 -21.58
C GLU A 248 12.93 33.26 -20.26
N PHE A 249 14.17 33.72 -20.36
CA PHE A 249 14.98 34.11 -19.21
C PHE A 249 15.28 35.61 -19.26
N LEU A 250 15.20 36.26 -18.10
CA LEU A 250 15.72 37.60 -17.90
C LEU A 250 17.22 37.52 -17.56
N LEU A 251 18.03 38.31 -18.27
CA LEU A 251 19.47 38.44 -18.02
C LEU A 251 19.79 39.70 -17.19
N PRO A 252 20.83 39.70 -16.32
CA PRO A 252 21.18 40.86 -15.52
C PRO A 252 21.75 41.99 -16.39
N ARG A 253 21.32 43.24 -16.16
CA ARG A 253 21.97 44.44 -16.72
C ARG A 253 23.15 44.82 -15.80
N THR A 254 24.39 44.64 -16.29
CA THR A 254 25.70 45.07 -15.75
C THR A 254 26.27 44.44 -14.45
N LEU A 255 27.58 44.09 -14.54
CA LEU A 255 28.48 43.54 -13.51
C LEU A 255 28.59 44.45 -12.27
N ARG A 256 28.45 43.87 -11.07
CA ARG A 256 29.06 44.40 -9.85
C ARG A 256 30.19 43.47 -9.41
N HIS A 257 31.41 44.01 -9.41
CA HIS A 257 32.49 43.54 -8.56
C HIS A 257 32.02 43.57 -7.10
N VAL A 258 32.11 42.45 -6.40
CA VAL A 258 32.23 42.46 -4.94
C VAL A 258 33.34 41.47 -4.56
N ALA A 259 34.28 42.03 -3.81
CA ALA A 259 35.55 41.47 -3.40
C ALA A 259 35.44 40.36 -2.35
N LEU A 260 36.49 39.55 -2.29
CA LEU A 260 36.84 38.65 -1.20
C LEU A 260 36.88 39.36 0.17
N SER A 261 36.40 38.70 1.21
CA SER A 261 36.75 38.98 2.60
C SER A 261 37.02 37.66 3.32
N TYR A 262 38.20 37.58 3.93
CA TYR A 262 38.66 36.56 4.88
C TYR A 262 38.18 36.93 6.30
N GLY A 263 37.88 35.93 7.13
CA GLY A 263 37.68 36.11 8.57
C GLY A 263 37.59 34.77 9.30
N ASN A 264 38.52 34.54 10.23
CA ASN A 264 38.77 33.29 10.96
C ASN A 264 38.36 33.43 12.44
N MET A 265 38.03 32.31 13.08
CA MET A 265 37.98 32.00 14.55
C MET A 265 37.00 32.74 15.50
N GLY A 266 36.37 31.96 16.40
CA GLY A 266 36.09 32.39 17.78
C GLY A 266 34.80 31.93 18.48
N SER A 267 34.88 30.78 19.16
CA SER A 267 34.17 30.31 20.38
C SER A 267 33.09 31.14 21.13
N SER A 268 32.00 30.47 21.56
CA SER A 268 31.55 30.23 22.97
C SER A 268 30.05 29.82 23.03
N GLN A 269 29.73 28.64 23.59
CA GLN A 269 28.94 28.40 24.83
C GLN A 269 27.57 29.13 24.91
N SER A 270 26.41 28.55 25.26
CA SER A 270 25.95 27.25 25.79
C SER A 270 24.37 27.22 25.72
N PRO A 271 23.59 26.33 26.39
CA PRO A 271 22.62 25.45 25.74
C PRO A 271 21.13 25.81 25.97
N PHE A 272 20.25 25.40 25.05
CA PHE A 272 18.82 25.26 25.34
C PHE A 272 18.47 23.82 25.71
N VAL A 273 18.04 23.67 26.95
CA VAL A 273 17.44 22.47 27.55
C VAL A 273 16.03 22.31 26.98
N ALA A 274 15.75 21.17 26.34
CA ALA A 274 14.39 20.71 26.07
C ALA A 274 14.07 19.57 27.05
N LEU A 275 13.27 19.90 28.07
CA LEU A 275 12.62 18.94 28.95
C LEU A 275 11.61 18.12 28.15
N SER A 276 11.90 16.84 27.92
CA SER A 276 10.89 15.85 27.55
C SER A 276 10.49 15.08 28.80
N THR A 277 9.34 15.45 29.37
CA THR A 277 8.66 14.68 30.41
C THR A 277 7.96 13.49 29.75
N LYS A 278 8.50 12.29 29.93
CA LYS A 278 7.76 11.04 29.71
C LYS A 278 6.89 10.74 30.93
N PRO A 279 5.62 10.34 30.77
CA PRO A 279 4.87 9.74 31.86
C PRO A 279 5.44 8.34 32.19
N PRO A 280 5.49 7.93 33.47
CA PRO A 280 5.92 6.58 33.82
C PRO A 280 4.83 5.57 33.44
N SER A 281 5.17 4.64 32.56
CA SER A 281 4.38 3.43 32.33
C SER A 281 4.53 2.53 33.55
N LEU A 282 3.45 2.42 34.31
CA LEU A 282 3.33 1.62 35.51
C LEU A 282 3.07 0.14 35.11
N PHE A 283 4.04 -0.52 34.47
CA PHE A 283 4.06 -1.99 34.27
C PHE A 283 5.49 -2.44 33.92
N ASP A 284 6.40 -2.44 34.89
CA ASP A 284 7.67 -3.17 34.83
C ASP A 284 7.72 -4.11 36.04
N GLU A 285 6.81 -5.09 36.05
CA GLU A 285 6.81 -6.11 37.10
C GLU A 285 6.21 -7.43 36.59
N PHE A 286 6.81 -7.99 35.54
CA PHE A 286 6.76 -9.43 35.25
C PHE A 286 8.08 -9.87 34.62
N GLY A 287 8.89 -10.58 35.40
CA GLY A 287 10.25 -11.00 35.03
C GLY A 287 10.27 -12.03 33.90
N TYR A 288 10.88 -11.67 32.79
CA TYR A 288 11.42 -12.59 31.78
C TYR A 288 12.61 -11.90 31.09
N GLY A 289 13.80 -12.52 31.10
CA GLY A 289 14.81 -12.27 30.06
C GLY A 289 16.18 -11.72 30.47
N ASP A 290 16.49 -11.52 31.75
CA ASP A 290 17.87 -11.19 32.15
C ASP A 290 18.76 -12.44 32.06
N SER A 291 19.59 -12.50 31.04
CA SER A 291 20.52 -13.62 30.81
C SER A 291 21.95 -13.21 31.17
N MET A 292 22.63 -14.06 31.91
CA MET A 292 24.05 -13.95 32.20
C MET A 292 24.89 -14.45 31.02
N LYS A 293 26.20 -14.17 31.05
CA LYS A 293 27.12 -14.73 30.05
C LYS A 293 27.20 -16.25 30.22
N GLY A 294 27.11 -16.98 29.12
CA GLY A 294 27.19 -18.44 29.11
C GLY A 294 25.85 -19.16 29.30
N ASP A 295 24.77 -18.43 29.62
CA ASP A 295 23.43 -19.00 29.72
C ASP A 295 23.01 -19.63 28.39
N SER A 296 22.36 -20.79 28.46
CA SER A 296 21.89 -21.51 27.28
C SER A 296 20.58 -20.90 26.78
N LEU A 297 20.60 -20.41 25.54
CA LEU A 297 19.43 -19.89 24.86
C LEU A 297 18.86 -20.96 23.93
N SER A 298 17.57 -21.29 24.13
CA SER A 298 16.87 -22.28 23.32
C SER A 298 16.17 -21.61 22.14
N VAL A 299 16.60 -21.94 20.93
CA VAL A 299 15.91 -21.51 19.70
C VAL A 299 14.73 -22.45 19.44
N LYS A 300 13.58 -21.87 19.09
CA LYS A 300 12.39 -22.63 18.70
C LYS A 300 12.17 -22.54 17.19
N VAL A 301 11.70 -23.61 16.58
CA VAL A 301 11.28 -23.63 15.17
C VAL A 301 9.76 -23.49 15.11
N ASN A 302 9.23 -22.93 14.02
CA ASN A 302 7.79 -22.79 13.84
C ASN A 302 7.34 -23.51 12.55
N LYS A 303 7.01 -22.75 11.52
CA LYS A 303 6.40 -23.24 10.28
C LYS A 303 7.14 -22.74 9.05
N LEU A 304 7.01 -23.51 7.97
CA LEU A 304 7.40 -23.14 6.63
C LEU A 304 6.27 -22.35 5.97
N THR A 305 6.55 -21.16 5.45
CA THR A 305 5.55 -20.29 4.76
C THR A 305 6.00 -19.96 3.34
N SER A 306 5.07 -19.77 2.41
CA SER A 306 5.36 -19.43 1.01
C SER A 306 4.29 -18.48 0.49
N THR A 307 4.73 -17.41 -0.18
CA THR A 307 3.83 -16.43 -0.81
C THR A 307 3.13 -17.00 -2.06
N LYS A 308 3.71 -18.02 -2.70
CA LYS A 308 3.14 -18.70 -3.88
C LYS A 308 2.04 -19.69 -3.54
N THR A 309 2.18 -20.38 -2.41
CA THR A 309 1.24 -21.45 -2.04
C THR A 309 0.34 -21.07 -0.88
N GLN A 310 0.68 -20.09 -0.04
CA GLN A 310 -0.16 -19.66 1.09
C GLN A 310 -0.58 -20.80 2.04
N LEU A 311 0.14 -21.93 2.01
CA LEU A 311 -0.13 -23.12 2.79
C LEU A 311 1.07 -23.37 3.71
N PRO A 312 0.93 -23.17 5.02
CA PRO A 312 2.03 -23.40 5.95
C PRO A 312 2.23 -24.89 6.21
N TYR A 313 3.46 -25.30 6.49
CA TYR A 313 3.81 -26.67 6.89
C TYR A 313 4.68 -26.63 8.15
N SER A 314 4.64 -27.66 9.00
CA SER A 314 5.57 -27.72 10.16
C SER A 314 7.02 -27.74 9.66
N TYR A 315 7.93 -27.17 10.44
CA TYR A 315 9.37 -27.21 10.16
C TYR A 315 9.85 -28.65 9.87
N TYR A 316 9.43 -29.63 10.68
CA TYR A 316 9.80 -31.03 10.55
C TYR A 316 9.04 -31.81 9.46
N SER A 317 8.21 -31.14 8.66
CA SER A 317 7.69 -31.74 7.41
C SER A 317 8.78 -31.97 6.37
N LEU A 318 9.89 -31.22 6.47
CA LEU A 318 11.13 -31.47 5.75
C LEU A 318 12.11 -32.23 6.65
N PRO A 319 13.02 -33.03 6.08
CA PRO A 319 13.94 -33.89 6.82
C PRO A 319 15.16 -33.10 7.37
N TYR A 320 14.88 -32.04 8.14
CA TYR A 320 15.87 -31.31 8.92
C TYR A 320 16.35 -32.13 10.13
N CYS A 321 17.35 -31.60 10.83
CA CYS A 321 17.85 -32.18 12.09
C CYS A 321 16.78 -32.11 13.17
N GLN A 322 16.49 -33.24 13.81
CA GLN A 322 15.47 -33.39 14.85
C GLN A 322 16.13 -33.59 16.22
N PRO A 323 15.57 -33.02 17.30
CA PRO A 323 15.95 -33.38 18.66
C PRO A 323 15.44 -34.79 19.02
N GLU A 324 15.90 -35.36 20.14
CA GLU A 324 15.46 -36.69 20.60
C GLU A 324 13.93 -36.80 20.77
N HIS A 325 13.33 -35.74 21.32
CA HIS A 325 11.87 -35.62 21.49
C HIS A 325 11.40 -34.26 21.01
N ILE A 326 10.39 -34.26 20.13
CA ILE A 326 9.73 -33.04 19.65
C ILE A 326 8.62 -32.67 20.64
N VAL A 327 8.70 -31.47 21.21
CA VAL A 327 7.75 -30.92 22.17
C VAL A 327 7.13 -29.65 21.58
N ASP A 328 5.81 -29.63 21.47
CA ASP A 328 5.04 -28.46 21.04
C ASP A 328 4.89 -27.47 22.21
N SER A 329 5.08 -26.19 21.94
CA SER A 329 5.03 -25.08 22.88
C SER A 329 3.95 -24.05 22.52
N ALA A 330 2.89 -24.42 21.79
CA ALA A 330 1.78 -23.49 21.52
C ALA A 330 1.07 -23.08 22.82
N GLU A 331 0.97 -21.77 23.08
CA GLU A 331 0.52 -21.24 24.39
C GLU A 331 -0.95 -20.79 24.37
N ASN A 332 -1.51 -20.42 23.20
CA ASN A 332 -2.88 -19.91 23.13
C ASN A 332 -3.68 -20.30 21.87
N LEU A 333 -5.01 -20.17 21.95
CA LEU A 333 -5.96 -20.51 20.89
C LEU A 333 -5.68 -19.75 19.58
N GLY A 334 -5.28 -18.48 19.68
CA GLY A 334 -4.98 -17.65 18.52
C GLY A 334 -3.74 -18.10 17.73
N GLU A 335 -2.71 -18.61 18.40
CA GLU A 335 -1.53 -19.22 17.75
C GLU A 335 -1.93 -20.48 16.97
N VAL A 336 -2.77 -21.33 17.57
CA VAL A 336 -3.27 -22.54 16.91
C VAL A 336 -4.11 -22.22 15.66
N LEU A 337 -4.97 -21.20 15.73
CA LEU A 337 -5.79 -20.76 14.59
C LEU A 337 -4.98 -20.10 13.47
N ARG A 338 -3.81 -19.52 13.79
CA ARG A 338 -2.84 -19.04 12.79
C ARG A 338 -1.99 -20.16 12.19
N GLY A 339 -2.17 -21.40 12.65
CA GLY A 339 -1.39 -22.55 12.23
C GLY A 339 0.06 -22.48 12.69
N ASP A 340 0.35 -21.77 13.78
CA ASP A 340 1.67 -21.81 14.42
C ASP A 340 1.88 -23.17 15.09
N ARG A 341 3.08 -23.73 14.89
CA ARG A 341 3.54 -25.02 15.44
C ARG A 341 4.92 -24.79 16.02
N ILE A 342 4.96 -24.24 17.23
CA ILE A 342 6.21 -23.84 17.87
C ILE A 342 6.81 -25.08 18.52
N GLU A 343 7.86 -25.61 17.93
CA GLU A 343 8.51 -26.86 18.36
C GLU A 343 9.94 -26.55 18.85
N ASN A 344 10.45 -27.37 19.77
CA ASN A 344 11.85 -27.28 20.20
C ASN A 344 12.79 -27.62 19.05
N SER A 345 14.00 -27.04 19.05
CA SER A 345 15.00 -27.26 18.00
C SER A 345 16.35 -27.72 18.57
N PRO A 346 17.20 -28.36 17.76
CA PRO A 346 18.55 -28.76 18.18
C PRO A 346 19.56 -27.59 18.20
N TYR A 347 19.15 -26.36 17.86
CA TYR A 347 20.02 -25.18 17.91
C TYR A 347 20.14 -24.68 19.36
N VAL A 348 21.36 -24.71 19.90
CA VAL A 348 21.66 -24.28 21.27
C VAL A 348 22.68 -23.16 21.22
N PHE A 349 22.28 -21.95 21.63
CA PHE A 349 23.19 -20.81 21.68
C PHE A 349 23.68 -20.59 23.10
N LYS A 350 24.92 -20.11 23.26
CA LYS A 350 25.45 -19.66 24.55
C LYS A 350 25.54 -18.15 24.59
N MET A 351 24.86 -17.54 25.55
CA MET A 351 24.71 -16.08 25.62
C MET A 351 26.05 -15.36 25.69
N ARG A 352 26.29 -14.40 24.79
CA ARG A 352 27.55 -13.63 24.66
C ARG A 352 28.81 -14.49 24.41
N GLU A 353 28.63 -15.71 23.90
CA GLU A 353 29.72 -16.57 23.45
C GLU A 353 29.57 -16.85 21.95
N PRO A 354 30.44 -16.28 21.09
CA PRO A 354 30.37 -16.57 19.66
C PRO A 354 30.72 -18.04 19.43
N GLN A 355 29.93 -18.70 18.59
CA GLN A 355 30.13 -20.09 18.20
C GLN A 355 30.29 -20.16 16.70
N MET A 356 31.28 -20.92 16.21
CA MET A 356 31.56 -21.04 14.79
C MET A 356 31.52 -22.51 14.38
N CYS A 357 31.05 -22.78 13.18
CA CYS A 357 30.99 -24.06 12.49
C CYS A 357 30.45 -25.19 13.38
N ASN A 358 29.35 -24.94 14.09
CA ASN A 358 28.69 -26.01 14.84
C ASN A 358 27.98 -26.96 13.88
N VAL A 359 28.35 -28.23 13.93
CA VAL A 359 27.67 -29.29 13.16
C VAL A 359 26.39 -29.68 13.90
N LEU A 360 25.25 -29.55 13.23
CA LEU A 360 23.94 -29.87 13.79
C LEU A 360 23.61 -31.35 13.57
N CYS A 361 23.65 -31.80 12.32
CA CYS A 361 23.53 -33.21 11.97
C CYS A 361 23.96 -33.47 10.52
N ARG A 362 24.14 -34.76 10.21
CA ARG A 362 24.36 -35.31 8.88
C ARG A 362 23.09 -36.02 8.40
N LYS A 363 22.66 -35.76 7.17
CA LYS A 363 21.53 -36.45 6.53
C LYS A 363 21.91 -36.92 5.13
N ILE A 364 21.57 -38.16 4.82
CA ILE A 364 21.65 -38.71 3.46
C ILE A 364 20.24 -38.64 2.87
N LEU A 365 20.10 -38.00 1.71
CA LEU A 365 18.81 -37.82 1.07
C LEU A 365 18.35 -39.09 0.35
N ASP A 366 17.17 -39.60 0.73
CA ASP A 366 16.43 -40.54 -0.09
C ASP A 366 15.66 -39.81 -1.20
N LYS A 367 15.13 -40.57 -2.17
CA LYS A 367 14.40 -40.01 -3.32
C LYS A 367 13.22 -39.14 -2.91
N LYS A 368 12.50 -39.51 -1.84
CA LYS A 368 11.35 -38.75 -1.34
C LYS A 368 11.78 -37.44 -0.69
N SER A 369 12.82 -37.47 0.13
CA SER A 369 13.37 -36.27 0.78
C SER A 369 13.95 -35.27 -0.22
N ALA A 370 14.73 -35.75 -1.20
CA ALA A 370 15.28 -34.90 -2.26
C ALA A 370 14.14 -34.22 -3.04
N LYS A 371 13.11 -34.98 -3.43
CA LYS A 371 11.92 -34.43 -4.09
C LYS A 371 11.20 -33.39 -3.22
N ALA A 372 11.00 -33.66 -1.93
CA ALA A 372 10.35 -32.74 -1.01
C ALA A 372 11.10 -31.41 -0.89
N PHE A 373 12.43 -31.43 -0.77
CA PHE A 373 13.24 -30.21 -0.78
C PHE A 373 13.13 -29.47 -2.10
N LYS A 374 13.28 -30.16 -3.25
CA LYS A 374 13.15 -29.52 -4.58
C LYS A 374 11.79 -28.84 -4.76
N GLU A 375 10.70 -29.50 -4.36
CA GLU A 375 9.34 -28.92 -4.40
C GLU A 375 9.23 -27.67 -3.53
N LYS A 376 9.72 -27.71 -2.28
CA LYS A 376 9.66 -26.55 -1.37
C LYS A 376 10.57 -25.39 -1.81
N ILE A 377 11.69 -25.68 -2.48
CA ILE A 377 12.55 -24.66 -3.10
C ILE A 377 11.83 -24.02 -4.29
N ASN A 378 11.18 -24.81 -5.15
CA ASN A 378 10.41 -24.30 -6.29
C ASN A 378 9.25 -23.39 -5.87
N ASP A 379 8.56 -23.77 -4.80
CA ASP A 379 7.46 -23.02 -4.21
C ASP A 379 7.93 -21.86 -3.31
N GLU A 380 9.24 -21.57 -3.25
CA GLU A 380 9.86 -20.48 -2.48
C GLU A 380 9.51 -20.47 -0.98
N TYR A 381 9.46 -21.65 -0.37
CA TYR A 381 9.22 -21.74 1.07
C TYR A 381 10.33 -21.08 1.89
N ARG A 382 9.90 -20.45 2.98
CA ARG A 382 10.73 -19.84 4.00
C ARG A 382 10.55 -20.52 5.34
N VAL A 383 11.66 -20.66 6.04
CA VAL A 383 11.77 -21.21 7.38
C VAL A 383 11.60 -20.08 8.40
N ASN A 384 10.65 -20.26 9.32
CA ASN A 384 10.45 -19.35 10.43
C ASN A 384 10.95 -19.97 11.74
N MET A 385 11.81 -19.22 12.44
CA MET A 385 12.38 -19.58 13.75
C MET A 385 12.15 -18.43 14.73
N ILE A 386 12.29 -18.74 16.02
CA ILE A 386 11.96 -17.83 17.12
C ILE A 386 13.03 -17.94 18.20
N LEU A 387 13.48 -16.79 18.70
CA LEU A 387 14.37 -16.66 19.86
C LEU A 387 13.84 -15.55 20.77
N ASP A 388 13.61 -15.85 22.06
CA ASP A 388 13.07 -14.88 23.03
C ASP A 388 11.84 -14.08 22.53
N ASN A 389 10.91 -14.82 21.92
CA ASN A 389 9.70 -14.31 21.26
C ASN A 389 9.94 -13.43 20.02
N LEU A 390 11.18 -13.15 19.62
CA LEU A 390 11.51 -12.46 18.38
C LEU A 390 11.55 -13.43 17.19
N PRO A 391 11.00 -13.04 16.03
CA PRO A 391 11.10 -13.83 14.81
C PRO A 391 12.49 -13.69 14.18
N VAL A 392 12.94 -14.77 13.54
CA VAL A 392 14.15 -14.73 12.71
C VAL A 392 13.91 -13.88 11.47
N VAL A 393 14.84 -12.98 11.16
CA VAL A 393 14.75 -12.13 9.97
C VAL A 393 16.04 -12.13 9.16
N VAL A 394 15.88 -11.95 7.85
CA VAL A 394 16.99 -11.72 6.93
C VAL A 394 17.10 -10.22 6.66
N PRO A 395 18.24 -9.57 6.99
CA PRO A 395 18.45 -8.16 6.70
C PRO A 395 18.72 -7.95 5.20
N ILE A 396 17.87 -7.16 4.52
CA ILE A 396 18.01 -6.80 3.11
C ILE A 396 18.40 -5.33 3.01
N ARG A 397 19.55 -5.03 2.40
CA ARG A 397 19.94 -3.65 2.08
C ARG A 397 19.21 -3.20 0.82
N ARG A 398 18.39 -2.15 0.91
CA ARG A 398 17.81 -1.53 -0.29
C ARG A 398 18.89 -0.76 -1.05
N PRO A 399 19.07 -1.00 -2.36
CA PRO A 399 20.05 -0.25 -3.16
C PRO A 399 19.79 1.27 -3.21
N ASP A 400 18.55 1.70 -2.92
CA ASP A 400 18.08 3.08 -3.07
C ASP A 400 18.17 3.93 -1.78
N GLN A 401 18.48 3.35 -0.61
CA GLN A 401 18.63 4.08 0.66
C GLN A 401 19.82 3.52 1.45
N GLU A 402 20.92 4.28 1.56
CA GLU A 402 22.22 3.83 2.12
C GLU A 402 22.15 3.25 3.55
N ASN A 403 21.12 3.57 4.35
CA ASN A 403 21.01 3.13 5.76
C ASN A 403 19.70 2.40 6.11
N ALA A 404 18.78 2.15 5.18
CA ALA A 404 17.53 1.45 5.49
C ALA A 404 17.67 -0.06 5.19
N VAL A 405 18.06 -0.83 6.20
CA VAL A 405 17.95 -2.30 6.17
C VAL A 405 16.48 -2.66 6.36
N VAL A 406 15.89 -3.35 5.39
CA VAL A 406 14.55 -3.92 5.51
C VAL A 406 14.67 -5.36 5.96
N TYR A 407 13.98 -5.70 7.03
CA TYR A 407 13.95 -7.06 7.55
C TYR A 407 12.88 -7.88 6.86
N GLN A 408 13.29 -9.04 6.36
CA GLN A 408 12.38 -10.01 5.75
C GLN A 408 12.18 -11.19 6.70
N HIS A 409 10.94 -11.58 6.93
CA HIS A 409 10.61 -12.67 7.86
C HIS A 409 10.98 -14.04 7.29
N GLY A 410 11.75 -14.80 8.08
CA GLY A 410 12.24 -16.12 7.70
C GLY A 410 13.27 -16.12 6.57
N PHE A 411 13.97 -17.24 6.41
CA PHE A 411 14.94 -17.43 5.33
C PHE A 411 14.47 -18.51 4.36
N HIS A 412 14.82 -18.43 3.08
CA HIS A 412 14.42 -19.42 2.08
C HIS A 412 15.01 -20.81 2.38
N VAL A 413 14.27 -21.89 2.15
CA VAL A 413 14.77 -23.28 2.28
C VAL A 413 16.00 -23.52 1.39
N GLY A 414 16.02 -22.89 0.21
CA GLY A 414 17.09 -23.00 -0.75
C GLY A 414 16.86 -22.05 -1.93
N LEU A 415 17.66 -22.20 -2.96
CA LEU A 415 17.63 -21.37 -4.17
C LEU A 415 17.75 -22.22 -5.44
N ARG A 416 17.16 -21.73 -6.51
CA ARG A 416 17.36 -22.27 -7.86
C ARG A 416 18.48 -21.48 -8.52
N GLY A 417 19.38 -22.18 -9.18
CA GLY A 417 20.50 -21.54 -9.87
C GLY A 417 21.02 -22.39 -11.01
N GLN A 418 21.90 -21.79 -11.79
CA GLN A 418 22.64 -22.45 -12.87
C GLN A 418 24.12 -22.27 -12.59
N TYR A 419 24.93 -23.28 -12.91
CA TYR A 419 26.38 -23.10 -12.92
C TYR A 419 26.80 -22.25 -14.11
N ALA A 420 27.83 -21.43 -13.93
CA ALA A 420 28.41 -20.66 -15.02
C ALA A 420 28.79 -21.58 -16.19
N GLY A 421 28.12 -21.43 -17.34
CA GLY A 421 28.36 -22.23 -18.55
C GLY A 421 27.43 -23.43 -18.75
N SER A 422 26.57 -23.78 -17.79
CA SER A 422 25.53 -24.80 -17.97
C SER A 422 24.15 -24.15 -18.14
N LYS A 423 23.31 -24.73 -19.02
CA LYS A 423 21.90 -24.35 -19.17
C LYS A 423 20.97 -25.12 -18.23
N GLU A 424 21.49 -26.11 -17.48
CA GLU A 424 20.69 -26.90 -16.56
C GLU A 424 20.45 -26.13 -15.25
N GLU A 425 19.17 -25.92 -14.93
CA GLU A 425 18.77 -25.42 -13.62
C GLU A 425 18.87 -26.51 -12.58
N LYS A 426 19.58 -26.20 -11.49
CA LYS A 426 19.71 -27.07 -10.32
C LYS A 426 19.13 -26.42 -9.08
N HIS A 427 18.86 -27.27 -8.08
CA HIS A 427 18.32 -26.88 -6.78
C HIS A 427 19.41 -26.95 -5.73
N PHE A 428 19.62 -25.84 -5.03
CA PHE A 428 20.59 -25.71 -3.96
C PHE A 428 19.89 -25.46 -2.63
N ILE A 429 20.34 -26.12 -1.57
CA ILE A 429 19.75 -25.99 -0.23
C ILE A 429 20.57 -25.03 0.64
N HIS A 430 19.90 -24.25 1.48
CA HIS A 430 20.59 -23.52 2.54
C HIS A 430 20.81 -24.43 3.74
N ASN A 431 22.02 -24.97 3.84
CA ASN A 431 22.42 -25.92 4.88
C ASN A 431 23.37 -25.31 5.93
N HIS A 432 23.95 -24.13 5.67
CA HIS A 432 24.73 -23.37 6.64
C HIS A 432 23.99 -22.08 7.02
N LEU A 433 23.81 -21.82 8.32
CA LEU A 433 23.10 -20.63 8.83
C LEU A 433 24.01 -19.81 9.75
N THR A 434 24.23 -18.55 9.43
CA THR A 434 24.94 -17.62 10.32
C THR A 434 23.91 -16.75 11.05
N PHE A 435 23.78 -16.94 12.36
CA PHE A 435 22.88 -16.16 13.21
C PHE A 435 23.62 -14.97 13.83
N THR A 436 22.97 -13.82 13.85
CA THR A 436 23.44 -12.64 14.60
C THR A 436 22.39 -12.28 15.64
N VAL A 437 22.73 -12.46 16.91
CA VAL A 437 21.88 -12.13 18.07
C VAL A 437 22.28 -10.76 18.60
N LYS A 438 21.39 -9.79 18.49
CA LYS A 438 21.60 -8.45 19.06
C LYS A 438 21.15 -8.43 20.50
N PHE A 439 21.96 -7.88 21.40
CA PHE A 439 21.64 -7.78 22.81
C PHE A 439 21.88 -6.36 23.34
N HIS A 440 21.08 -5.97 24.32
CA HIS A 440 21.25 -4.76 25.10
C HIS A 440 21.84 -5.13 26.46
N LYS A 441 22.97 -4.53 26.83
CA LYS A 441 23.62 -4.77 28.11
C LYS A 441 23.06 -3.81 29.15
N ASP A 442 22.77 -4.31 30.35
CA ASP A 442 22.45 -3.44 31.48
C ASP A 442 23.73 -2.72 31.94
N PRO A 443 23.73 -1.38 32.10
CA PRO A 443 24.90 -0.64 32.60
C PRO A 443 25.19 -0.90 34.08
N LEU A 444 24.22 -1.36 34.87
CA LEU A 444 24.34 -1.57 36.32
C LEU A 444 24.56 -3.04 36.70
N ALA A 445 24.06 -3.99 35.91
CA ALA A 445 24.23 -5.42 36.10
C ALA A 445 24.96 -6.06 34.90
N ASP A 446 25.75 -7.12 35.09
CA ASP A 446 26.34 -7.87 33.95
C ASP A 446 25.31 -8.79 33.25
N THR A 447 24.03 -8.40 33.26
CA THR A 447 22.95 -9.07 32.55
C THR A 447 22.78 -8.44 31.17
N ALA A 448 22.26 -9.24 30.24
CA ALA A 448 21.96 -8.80 28.89
C ALA A 448 20.60 -9.32 28.45
N ARG A 449 19.88 -8.50 27.69
CA ARG A 449 18.57 -8.83 27.13
C ARG A 449 18.64 -8.89 25.60
N ILE A 450 17.93 -9.84 25.01
CA ILE A 450 17.92 -10.01 23.54
C ILE A 450 17.00 -8.96 22.92
N VAL A 451 17.51 -8.25 21.92
CA VAL A 451 16.80 -7.17 21.21
C VAL A 451 16.75 -7.35 19.70
N GLY A 452 17.47 -8.32 19.14
CA GLY A 452 17.38 -8.68 17.73
C GLY A 452 17.84 -10.10 17.43
N PHE A 453 17.31 -10.68 16.37
CA PHE A 453 17.55 -12.04 15.92
C PHE A 453 17.57 -12.10 14.39
N GLU A 454 18.77 -12.09 13.82
CA GLU A 454 19.02 -12.06 12.38
C GLU A 454 19.66 -13.35 11.89
N VAL A 455 19.45 -13.69 10.62
CA VAL A 455 20.07 -14.84 9.97
C VAL A 455 20.55 -14.51 8.56
N LYS A 456 21.72 -15.05 8.20
CA LYS A 456 22.23 -15.10 6.83
C LYS A 456 22.34 -16.56 6.40
N PRO A 457 21.52 -17.01 5.43
CA PRO A 457 21.58 -18.38 4.94
C PRO A 457 22.64 -18.54 3.84
N PHE A 458 23.37 -19.65 3.87
CA PHE A 458 24.38 -20.02 2.88
C PHE A 458 24.17 -21.46 2.40
N SER A 459 24.56 -21.72 1.15
CA SER A 459 24.58 -23.05 0.56
C SER A 459 26.02 -23.48 0.40
N VAL A 460 26.43 -24.54 1.10
CA VAL A 460 27.83 -24.99 1.14
C VAL A 460 27.91 -26.49 1.10
N LYS A 461 28.62 -27.02 0.11
CA LYS A 461 29.00 -28.44 0.06
C LYS A 461 30.18 -28.65 1.02
N HIS A 462 29.87 -29.13 2.22
CA HIS A 462 30.87 -29.38 3.24
C HIS A 462 31.76 -30.57 2.88
N GLU A 463 33.07 -30.40 3.06
CA GLU A 463 34.09 -31.43 2.86
C GLU A 463 34.77 -31.74 4.20
N TYR A 464 35.21 -32.97 4.37
CA TYR A 464 35.90 -33.46 5.56
C TYR A 464 36.89 -34.56 5.20
N GLU A 465 37.91 -34.75 6.05
CA GLU A 465 38.92 -35.77 5.87
C GLU A 465 38.59 -37.01 6.71
N GLY A 466 38.73 -38.21 6.12
CA GLY A 466 38.52 -39.50 6.80
C GLY A 466 37.05 -39.96 6.87
N GLU A 467 36.78 -40.97 7.69
CA GLU A 467 35.42 -41.48 7.94
C GLU A 467 34.65 -40.55 8.91
N TRP A 468 33.34 -40.40 8.67
CA TRP A 468 32.48 -39.56 9.48
C TRP A 468 32.28 -40.12 10.90
N ASN A 469 32.66 -39.33 11.90
CA ASN A 469 32.46 -39.55 13.33
C ASN A 469 31.86 -38.29 13.97
N GLU A 470 31.35 -38.39 15.19
CA GLU A 470 30.75 -37.25 15.91
C GLU A 470 31.72 -36.08 16.15
N LYS A 471 33.03 -36.31 16.03
CA LYS A 471 34.10 -35.30 16.19
C LYS A 471 34.75 -34.90 14.86
N THR A 472 34.17 -35.28 13.72
CA THR A 472 34.73 -34.97 12.41
C THR A 472 34.81 -33.47 12.19
N ARG A 473 35.98 -33.01 11.75
CA ARG A 473 36.24 -31.61 11.43
C ARG A 473 35.99 -31.37 9.95
N LEU A 474 35.29 -30.29 9.65
CA LEU A 474 35.05 -29.86 8.28
C LEU A 474 36.24 -29.03 7.80
N THR A 475 36.62 -29.16 6.52
CA THR A 475 37.67 -28.34 5.90
C THR A 475 37.13 -27.00 5.40
N THR A 476 35.84 -26.98 5.06
CA THR A 476 35.10 -25.81 4.55
C THR A 476 34.74 -24.78 5.61
N CYS A 477 34.61 -25.19 6.87
CA CYS A 477 34.49 -24.29 8.01
C CYS A 477 35.25 -24.91 9.19
N ASP A 478 36.04 -24.12 9.89
CA ASP A 478 36.85 -24.62 11.00
C ASP A 478 37.01 -23.52 12.07
N PRO A 479 36.57 -23.78 13.32
CA PRO A 479 36.75 -22.85 14.44
C PRO A 479 38.24 -22.57 14.72
N HIS A 480 39.12 -23.56 14.57
CA HIS A 480 40.53 -23.45 14.90
C HIS A 480 41.32 -22.69 13.85
N ALA A 481 41.02 -22.92 12.56
CA ALA A 481 41.60 -22.15 11.46
C ALA A 481 40.91 -20.78 11.24
N LYS A 482 39.91 -20.42 12.07
CA LYS A 482 39.06 -19.21 11.93
C LYS A 482 38.46 -19.05 10.54
N ARG A 483 38.11 -20.17 9.88
CA ARG A 483 37.46 -20.18 8.57
C ARG A 483 35.95 -20.16 8.77
N ALA A 484 35.35 -18.98 8.59
CA ALA A 484 33.90 -18.80 8.54
C ALA A 484 33.39 -19.01 7.11
N VAL A 485 32.13 -19.45 6.98
CA VAL A 485 31.45 -19.43 5.68
C VAL A 485 31.04 -18.00 5.38
N THR A 486 31.58 -17.44 4.30
CA THR A 486 31.28 -16.06 3.89
C THR A 486 30.60 -15.97 2.52
N SER A 487 30.65 -17.04 1.72
CA SER A 487 30.08 -17.12 0.37
C SER A 487 29.58 -18.53 0.04
N SER A 488 28.66 -18.62 -0.92
CA SER A 488 28.13 -19.89 -1.46
C SER A 488 28.88 -20.33 -2.73
N GLU A 489 30.22 -20.31 -2.70
CA GLU A 489 31.05 -20.59 -3.89
C GLU A 489 30.95 -22.06 -4.37
N SER A 490 30.82 -23.01 -3.45
CA SER A 490 30.54 -24.42 -3.71
C SER A 490 29.16 -24.82 -3.16
N PRO A 491 28.06 -24.48 -3.85
CA PRO A 491 26.73 -24.66 -3.30
C PRO A 491 26.33 -26.14 -3.17
N GLN A 492 25.54 -26.46 -2.15
CA GLN A 492 25.09 -27.82 -1.89
C GLN A 492 23.88 -28.17 -2.76
N GLU A 493 24.09 -29.05 -3.75
CA GLU A 493 23.02 -29.59 -4.59
C GLU A 493 22.12 -30.58 -3.84
N VAL A 494 20.82 -30.51 -4.14
CA VAL A 494 19.82 -31.46 -3.64
C VAL A 494 19.64 -32.58 -4.67
N GLU A 495 20.27 -33.73 -4.46
CA GLU A 495 20.07 -34.92 -5.30
C GLU A 495 19.88 -36.19 -4.46
N GLU A 496 19.38 -37.25 -5.09
CA GLU A 496 19.24 -38.55 -4.44
C GLU A 496 20.62 -39.11 -4.03
N LYS A 497 20.71 -39.66 -2.82
CA LYS A 497 21.95 -40.19 -2.22
C LYS A 497 23.02 -39.15 -1.90
N ASN A 498 22.77 -37.87 -2.17
CA ASN A 498 23.67 -36.82 -1.69
C ASN A 498 23.61 -36.73 -0.16
N GLU A 499 24.79 -36.49 0.41
CA GLU A 499 24.95 -36.14 1.81
C GLU A 499 24.78 -34.62 1.98
N ILE A 500 23.99 -34.23 2.98
CA ILE A 500 23.84 -32.86 3.43
C ILE A 500 24.25 -32.79 4.90
N ILE A 501 25.22 -31.95 5.18
CA ILE A 501 25.64 -31.60 6.55
C ILE A 501 25.04 -30.24 6.87
N PHE A 502 24.27 -30.17 7.95
CA PHE A 502 23.71 -28.91 8.44
C PHE A 502 24.63 -28.32 9.48
N THR A 503 24.99 -27.05 9.31
CA THR A 503 25.90 -26.34 10.21
C THR A 503 25.39 -24.94 10.53
N TYR A 504 25.88 -24.34 11.60
CA TYR A 504 25.53 -22.97 11.94
C TYR A 504 26.63 -22.24 12.71
N ASP A 505 26.59 -20.91 12.59
CA ASP A 505 27.41 -19.94 13.29
C ASP A 505 26.52 -19.04 14.15
N VAL A 506 27.04 -18.55 15.26
CA VAL A 506 26.36 -17.63 16.17
C VAL A 506 27.30 -16.49 16.51
N GLU A 507 26.87 -15.27 16.19
CA GLU A 507 27.55 -14.03 16.52
C GLU A 507 26.65 -13.19 17.44
N PHE A 508 27.26 -12.55 18.44
CA PHE A 508 26.54 -11.63 19.33
C PHE A 508 26.99 -10.20 19.08
N GLN A 509 26.03 -9.29 18.88
CA GLN A 509 26.30 -7.88 18.64
C GLN A 509 25.61 -7.02 19.71
N GLU A 510 26.36 -6.13 20.35
CA GLU A 510 25.79 -5.18 21.30
C GLU A 510 24.99 -4.09 20.56
N SER A 511 23.86 -3.67 21.13
CA SER A 511 22.96 -2.67 20.54
C SER A 511 22.39 -1.72 21.59
N ASP A 512 22.28 -0.44 21.21
CA ASP A 512 21.69 0.61 22.03
C ASP A 512 20.15 0.56 22.11
N ILE A 513 19.51 -0.36 21.38
CA ILE A 513 18.07 -0.53 21.39
C ILE A 513 17.63 -1.05 22.75
N LYS A 514 16.72 -0.32 23.41
CA LYS A 514 16.13 -0.77 24.68
C LYS A 514 15.21 -1.96 24.45
N TRP A 515 15.16 -2.88 25.43
CA TRP A 515 14.32 -4.07 25.36
C TRP A 515 12.84 -3.76 25.08
N ALA A 516 12.28 -2.70 25.67
CA ALA A 516 10.90 -2.27 25.43
C ALA A 516 10.61 -1.87 23.97
N SER A 517 11.60 -1.31 23.27
CA SER A 517 11.49 -0.85 21.87
C SER A 517 12.01 -1.87 20.85
N ARG A 518 12.35 -3.10 21.27
CA ARG A 518 13.01 -4.08 20.40
C ARG A 518 12.19 -4.47 19.17
N TRP A 519 10.86 -4.45 19.30
CA TRP A 519 9.94 -4.74 18.20
C TRP A 519 9.89 -3.62 17.16
N ASP A 520 10.16 -2.36 17.54
CA ASP A 520 10.06 -1.21 16.62
C ASP A 520 10.97 -1.41 15.40
N THR A 521 12.15 -2.01 15.59
CA THR A 521 13.12 -2.29 14.52
C THR A 521 12.58 -3.23 13.44
N TYR A 522 11.70 -4.17 13.84
CA TYR A 522 11.05 -5.11 12.92
C TYR A 522 9.81 -4.52 12.25
N LEU A 523 9.24 -3.48 12.85
CA LEU A 523 7.95 -2.89 12.48
C LEU A 523 8.09 -1.60 11.67
N LEU A 524 9.30 -1.05 11.54
CA LEU A 524 9.58 0.12 10.71
C LEU A 524 9.27 -0.15 9.23
N MET A 525 8.17 0.42 8.75
CA MET A 525 7.86 0.53 7.33
C MET A 525 8.52 1.79 6.76
N ALA A 526 9.12 1.68 5.58
CA ALA A 526 9.87 2.76 4.96
C ALA A 526 9.00 3.86 4.30
N ASP A 527 7.67 3.86 4.49
CA ASP A 527 6.74 4.63 3.66
C ASP A 527 5.57 5.30 4.41
N ASP A 528 5.84 5.84 5.61
CA ASP A 528 4.85 6.58 6.42
C ASP A 528 4.19 7.75 5.67
N GLN A 529 4.87 8.29 4.65
CA GLN A 529 4.38 9.40 3.84
C GLN A 529 3.15 9.03 3.00
N ILE A 530 3.07 7.79 2.49
CA ILE A 530 1.94 7.36 1.66
C ILE A 530 0.67 7.22 2.51
N HIS A 531 0.80 6.72 3.74
CA HIS A 531 -0.32 6.59 4.67
C HIS A 531 -0.89 7.96 5.07
N TRP A 532 -0.04 8.90 5.48
CA TRP A 532 -0.47 10.25 5.82
C TRP A 532 -1.13 10.98 4.66
N PHE A 533 -0.58 10.85 3.45
CA PHE A 533 -1.16 11.45 2.25
C PHE A 533 -2.56 10.90 1.95
N SER A 534 -2.75 9.58 2.05
CA SER A 534 -4.06 8.93 1.89
C SER A 534 -5.08 9.41 2.91
N ILE A 535 -4.69 9.57 4.17
CA ILE A 535 -5.60 9.96 5.25
C ILE A 535 -6.05 11.40 5.08
N VAL A 536 -5.12 12.32 4.81
CA VAL A 536 -5.44 13.74 4.58
C VAL A 536 -6.41 13.85 3.41
N ASN A 537 -6.15 13.11 2.34
CA ASN A 537 -7.02 13.16 1.17
C ASN A 537 -8.42 12.60 1.48
N SER A 538 -8.53 11.40 2.06
CA SER A 538 -9.82 10.82 2.48
C SER A 538 -10.59 11.71 3.47
N LEU A 539 -9.89 12.37 4.40
CA LEU A 539 -10.49 13.31 5.34
C LEU A 539 -11.06 14.55 4.63
N MET A 540 -10.33 15.12 3.66
CA MET A 540 -10.82 16.26 2.89
C MET A 540 -12.11 15.95 2.13
N ILE A 541 -12.22 14.72 1.61
CA ILE A 541 -13.40 14.29 0.84
C ILE A 541 -14.58 14.08 1.74
N VAL A 542 -14.38 13.45 2.89
CA VAL A 542 -15.45 13.33 3.88
C VAL A 542 -15.90 14.70 4.35
N LEU A 543 -14.99 15.61 4.72
CA LEU A 543 -15.37 16.98 5.12
C LEU A 543 -16.15 17.72 4.02
N PHE A 544 -15.77 17.55 2.75
CA PHE A 544 -16.49 18.12 1.63
C PHE A 544 -17.88 17.51 1.45
N LEU A 545 -18.00 16.18 1.53
CA LEU A 545 -19.28 15.47 1.48
C LEU A 545 -20.17 15.87 2.66
N SER A 546 -19.65 15.83 3.89
CA SER A 546 -20.33 16.32 5.10
C SER A 546 -20.84 17.75 4.91
N GLY A 547 -20.00 18.65 4.38
CA GLY A 547 -20.36 20.04 4.13
C GLY A 547 -21.46 20.19 3.08
N MET A 548 -21.39 19.43 1.98
CA MET A 548 -22.40 19.41 0.94
C MET A 548 -23.73 18.84 1.45
N VAL A 549 -23.70 17.71 2.16
CA VAL A 549 -24.88 17.07 2.76
C VAL A 549 -25.49 17.97 3.80
N ALA A 550 -24.69 18.55 4.70
CA ALA A 550 -25.16 19.53 5.68
C ALA A 550 -25.79 20.74 4.99
N MET A 551 -25.21 21.27 3.91
CA MET A 551 -25.81 22.36 3.15
C MET A 551 -27.14 21.95 2.50
N ILE A 552 -27.21 20.78 1.86
CA ILE A 552 -28.45 20.26 1.25
C ILE A 552 -29.52 20.08 2.32
N MET A 553 -29.17 19.48 3.46
CA MET A 553 -30.09 19.24 4.56
C MET A 553 -30.52 20.55 5.23
N LEU A 554 -29.60 21.42 5.66
CA LEU A 554 -29.96 22.71 6.27
C LEU A 554 -30.76 23.58 5.30
N ARG A 555 -30.32 23.73 4.05
CA ARG A 555 -30.99 24.63 3.09
C ARG A 555 -32.33 24.11 2.63
N THR A 556 -32.44 22.81 2.35
CA THR A 556 -33.69 22.21 1.83
C THR A 556 -34.65 21.92 2.98
N LEU A 557 -34.19 21.27 4.06
CA LEU A 557 -35.05 20.92 5.20
C LEU A 557 -35.54 22.18 5.95
N TYR A 558 -34.70 23.19 6.18
CA TYR A 558 -35.15 24.43 6.86
C TYR A 558 -36.14 25.21 5.99
N ARG A 559 -35.89 25.32 4.67
CA ARG A 559 -36.83 25.92 3.72
C ARG A 559 -38.15 25.16 3.68
N ASP A 560 -38.10 23.83 3.71
CA ASP A 560 -39.31 23.00 3.64
C ASP A 560 -40.07 22.99 4.97
N ILE A 561 -39.41 23.07 6.13
CA ILE A 561 -40.05 23.18 7.46
C ILE A 561 -40.64 24.57 7.67
N SER A 562 -39.90 25.63 7.33
CA SER A 562 -40.39 27.02 7.47
C SER A 562 -41.59 27.30 6.59
N LYS A 563 -41.59 26.84 5.33
CA LYS A 563 -42.75 26.96 4.43
C LYS A 563 -43.98 26.25 4.98
N TYR A 564 -43.82 25.14 5.69
CA TYR A 564 -44.92 24.40 6.31
C TYR A 564 -45.52 25.11 7.51
N ASN A 565 -44.68 25.61 8.43
CA ASN A 565 -45.18 26.38 9.59
C ASN A 565 -45.88 27.70 9.19
N GLN A 566 -45.72 28.16 7.94
CA GLN A 566 -46.40 29.35 7.42
C GLN A 566 -47.78 29.06 6.81
N LEU A 567 -48.13 27.81 6.54
CA LEU A 567 -49.34 27.42 5.79
C LEU A 567 -50.54 27.03 6.71
N GLU A 568 -50.71 27.65 7.88
CA GLU A 568 -51.83 27.41 8.81
C GLU A 568 -53.24 27.85 8.31
N THR A 569 -53.47 27.95 7.00
CA THR A 569 -54.80 28.18 6.41
C THR A 569 -55.33 26.94 5.70
N GLN A 570 -56.47 26.45 6.18
CA GLN A 570 -57.08 25.12 5.96
C GLN A 570 -57.46 24.70 4.52
N GLU A 571 -57.13 25.47 3.47
CA GLU A 571 -57.56 25.18 2.09
C GLU A 571 -56.44 24.73 1.13
N GLU A 572 -55.16 24.82 1.48
CA GLU A 572 -54.03 24.38 0.62
C GLU A 572 -53.41 23.02 1.00
N ALA A 573 -53.98 22.31 2.00
CA ALA A 573 -53.46 21.03 2.50
C ALA A 573 -53.58 19.84 1.51
N GLN A 574 -54.09 20.06 0.29
CA GLN A 574 -54.30 19.00 -0.72
C GLN A 574 -53.15 18.83 -1.73
N GLU A 575 -52.15 19.71 -1.76
CA GLU A 575 -50.96 19.57 -2.63
C GLU A 575 -49.66 19.28 -1.84
N GLU A 576 -49.73 18.30 -0.94
CA GLU A 576 -48.54 17.76 -0.26
C GLU A 576 -47.65 17.01 -1.27
N THR A 577 -46.41 17.48 -1.49
CA THR A 577 -45.44 16.80 -2.38
C THR A 577 -44.24 16.27 -1.61
N GLY A 578 -43.76 15.08 -2.00
CA GLY A 578 -42.50 14.49 -1.52
C GLY A 578 -42.58 13.76 -0.17
N TRP A 579 -41.56 13.92 0.68
CA TRP A 579 -41.37 13.09 1.87
C TRP A 579 -42.45 13.28 2.96
N LYS A 580 -43.10 14.45 3.03
CA LYS A 580 -44.14 14.70 4.05
C LYS A 580 -45.41 13.91 3.80
N LEU A 581 -45.73 13.68 2.53
CA LEU A 581 -46.93 12.96 2.09
C LEU A 581 -46.91 11.47 2.51
N VAL A 582 -45.72 10.90 2.71
CA VAL A 582 -45.56 9.49 3.09
C VAL A 582 -45.47 9.27 4.61
N HIS A 583 -45.78 10.28 5.44
CA HIS A 583 -45.75 10.16 6.90
C HIS A 583 -46.60 8.99 7.43
N GLY A 584 -47.74 8.72 6.79
CA GLY A 584 -48.63 7.62 7.16
C GLY A 584 -48.12 6.22 6.79
N ASP A 585 -47.05 6.07 6.02
CA ASP A 585 -46.55 4.77 5.55
C ASP A 585 -45.07 4.52 5.88
N VAL A 586 -44.32 5.55 6.30
CA VAL A 586 -42.86 5.48 6.48
C VAL A 586 -42.36 4.51 7.56
N PHE A 587 -43.16 4.26 8.61
CA PHE A 587 -42.82 3.32 9.68
C PHE A 587 -43.50 1.95 9.52
N ARG A 588 -44.02 1.65 8.33
CA ARG A 588 -44.62 0.33 8.06
C ARG A 588 -43.58 -0.77 8.20
N THR A 589 -44.00 -1.91 8.77
CA THR A 589 -43.12 -3.06 8.97
C THR A 589 -42.50 -3.51 7.63
N PRO A 590 -41.18 -3.68 7.56
CA PRO A 590 -40.53 -4.08 6.32
C PRO A 590 -40.84 -5.53 5.94
N THR A 591 -40.73 -5.84 4.65
CA THR A 591 -40.71 -7.22 4.15
C THR A 591 -39.56 -7.98 4.80
N ASN A 592 -39.75 -9.25 5.19
CA ASN A 592 -38.72 -10.05 5.85
C ASN A 592 -38.07 -9.38 7.09
N SER A 593 -38.88 -8.72 7.92
CA SER A 593 -38.44 -7.98 9.12
C SER A 593 -37.57 -8.82 10.08
N ASP A 594 -37.86 -10.12 10.23
CA ASP A 594 -37.02 -11.08 10.98
C ASP A 594 -35.55 -11.03 10.55
N LEU A 595 -35.30 -11.10 9.23
CA LEU A 595 -33.95 -11.21 8.69
C LEU A 595 -33.17 -9.90 8.86
N LEU A 596 -33.86 -8.76 8.69
CA LEU A 596 -33.28 -7.44 8.94
C LEU A 596 -32.84 -7.32 10.41
N CYS A 597 -33.68 -7.75 11.35
CA CYS A 597 -33.35 -7.75 12.78
C CYS A 597 -32.12 -8.61 13.10
N VAL A 598 -32.00 -9.78 12.47
CA VAL A 598 -30.84 -10.68 12.62
C VAL A 598 -29.57 -10.00 12.13
N TYR A 599 -29.60 -9.42 10.94
CA TYR A 599 -28.45 -8.77 10.33
C TYR A 599 -28.02 -7.51 11.10
N VAL A 600 -28.96 -6.65 11.46
CA VAL A 600 -28.69 -5.46 12.28
C VAL A 600 -28.12 -5.84 13.64
N GLY A 601 -28.67 -6.85 14.32
CA GLY A 601 -28.12 -7.35 15.58
C GLY A 601 -26.68 -7.86 15.43
N THR A 602 -26.43 -8.66 14.39
CA THR A 602 -25.08 -9.17 14.10
C THR A 602 -24.11 -8.03 13.75
N GLY A 603 -24.55 -6.98 13.06
CA GLY A 603 -23.70 -5.84 12.76
C GLY A 603 -23.37 -4.99 13.99
N VAL A 604 -24.28 -4.88 14.96
CA VAL A 604 -23.95 -4.27 16.27
C VAL A 604 -22.87 -5.08 16.99
N GLN A 605 -22.92 -6.41 16.89
CA GLN A 605 -21.88 -7.29 17.42
C GLN A 605 -20.51 -7.01 16.80
N PHE A 606 -20.45 -6.94 15.46
CA PHE A 606 -19.24 -6.60 14.72
C PHE A 606 -18.72 -5.21 15.05
N PHE A 607 -19.61 -4.21 15.08
CA PHE A 607 -19.26 -2.84 15.39
C PHE A 607 -18.62 -2.73 16.78
N GLY A 608 -19.25 -3.32 17.80
CA GLY A 608 -18.71 -3.33 19.17
C GLY A 608 -17.38 -4.07 19.26
N MET A 609 -17.26 -5.21 18.59
CA MET A 609 -16.02 -6.00 18.55
C MET A 609 -14.86 -5.21 17.94
N ILE A 610 -15.07 -4.60 16.76
CA ILE A 610 -14.03 -3.84 16.05
C ILE A 610 -13.67 -2.58 16.85
N LEU A 611 -14.65 -1.86 17.38
CA LEU A 611 -14.41 -0.64 18.16
C LEU A 611 -13.56 -0.92 19.41
N VAL A 612 -13.92 -1.92 20.21
CA VAL A 612 -13.17 -2.28 21.42
C VAL A 612 -11.78 -2.80 21.06
N MET A 613 -11.66 -3.59 19.99
CA MET A 613 -10.37 -4.08 19.51
C MET A 613 -9.45 -2.93 19.08
N MET A 614 -9.97 -1.94 18.36
CA MET A 614 -9.20 -0.78 17.95
C MET A 614 -8.75 0.06 19.14
N ILE A 615 -9.59 0.24 20.16
CA ILE A 615 -9.20 0.95 21.38
C ILE A 615 -8.06 0.20 22.09
N PHE A 616 -8.14 -1.13 22.22
CA PHE A 616 -7.07 -1.93 22.81
C PHE A 616 -5.78 -1.90 21.97
N ALA A 617 -5.91 -1.83 20.64
CA ALA A 617 -4.76 -1.67 19.76
C ALA A 617 -4.11 -0.28 19.90
N LEU A 618 -4.90 0.79 20.03
CA LEU A 618 -4.42 2.15 20.28
C LEU A 618 -3.71 2.29 21.63
N LEU A 619 -4.18 1.61 22.66
CA LEU A 619 -3.55 1.57 23.98
C LEU A 619 -2.30 0.69 24.02
N GLY A 620 -1.96 -0.02 22.94
CA GLY A 620 -0.78 -0.87 22.83
C GLY A 620 -0.94 -2.27 23.44
N PHE A 621 -2.13 -2.66 23.91
CA PHE A 621 -2.37 -3.99 24.50
C PHE A 621 -2.34 -5.13 23.48
N LEU A 622 -2.55 -4.83 22.19
CA LEU A 622 -2.54 -5.79 21.08
C LEU A 622 -1.29 -5.65 20.20
N SER A 623 -0.13 -5.40 20.81
CA SER A 623 1.14 -5.34 20.08
C SER A 623 1.48 -6.70 19.42
N PRO A 624 2.16 -6.71 18.26
CA PRO A 624 2.64 -7.93 17.61
C PRO A 624 3.51 -8.83 18.50
N SER A 625 4.06 -8.28 19.59
CA SER A 625 4.80 -9.02 20.61
C SER A 625 3.94 -10.04 21.36
N ASN A 626 2.62 -9.84 21.46
CA ASN A 626 1.71 -10.83 22.03
C ASN A 626 1.16 -11.75 20.92
N ARG A 627 1.91 -12.81 20.60
CA ARG A 627 1.57 -13.75 19.52
C ARG A 627 0.22 -14.41 19.76
N GLY A 628 -0.60 -14.47 18.71
CA GLY A 628 -1.98 -15.01 18.80
C GLY A 628 -2.95 -14.16 19.64
N GLY A 629 -2.48 -13.13 20.35
CA GLY A 629 -3.30 -12.27 21.22
C GLY A 629 -4.44 -11.58 20.48
N LEU A 630 -4.18 -11.03 19.28
CA LEU A 630 -5.20 -10.38 18.46
C LEU A 630 -6.34 -11.33 18.07
N MET A 631 -6.03 -12.56 17.65
CA MET A 631 -7.05 -13.54 17.25
C MET A 631 -7.85 -14.04 18.45
N THR A 632 -7.17 -14.28 19.59
CA THR A 632 -7.83 -14.68 20.83
C THR A 632 -8.76 -13.58 21.34
N ALA A 633 -8.29 -12.33 21.35
CA ALA A 633 -9.10 -11.17 21.73
C ALA A 633 -10.30 -11.00 20.80
N MET A 634 -10.13 -11.18 19.49
CA MET A 634 -11.24 -11.14 18.52
C MET A 634 -12.33 -12.16 18.84
N LEU A 635 -11.97 -13.41 19.14
CA LEU A 635 -12.93 -14.46 19.47
C LEU A 635 -13.66 -14.19 20.80
N LEU A 636 -12.92 -13.77 21.82
CA LEU A 636 -13.53 -13.45 23.12
C LEU A 636 -14.47 -12.24 23.00
N LEU A 637 -14.03 -11.17 22.35
CA LEU A 637 -14.86 -9.98 22.11
C LEU A 637 -16.09 -10.34 21.27
N TRP A 638 -15.97 -11.18 20.25
CA TRP A 638 -17.12 -11.68 19.49
C TRP A 638 -18.16 -12.33 20.41
N VAL A 639 -17.73 -13.23 21.30
CA VAL A 639 -18.62 -13.93 22.23
C VAL A 639 -19.32 -12.96 23.18
N PHE A 640 -18.57 -12.04 23.81
CA PHE A 640 -19.15 -11.06 24.74
C PHE A 640 -20.10 -10.08 24.06
N MET A 641 -19.78 -9.64 22.84
CA MET A 641 -20.64 -8.74 22.07
C MET A 641 -21.96 -9.41 21.63
N GLY A 642 -22.08 -10.74 21.76
CA GLY A 642 -23.33 -11.47 21.53
C GLY A 642 -24.50 -10.96 22.38
N LEU A 643 -24.25 -10.45 23.59
CA LEU A 643 -25.25 -9.80 24.42
C LEU A 643 -25.89 -8.60 23.70
N PHE A 644 -25.08 -7.72 23.13
CA PHE A 644 -25.55 -6.54 22.40
C PHE A 644 -26.25 -6.92 21.10
N ALA A 645 -25.78 -7.98 20.44
CA ALA A 645 -26.41 -8.54 19.25
C ALA A 645 -27.85 -8.98 19.53
N GLY A 646 -28.03 -9.80 20.58
CA GLY A 646 -29.33 -10.28 21.01
C GLY A 646 -30.24 -9.16 21.51
N TYR A 647 -29.68 -8.14 22.17
CA TYR A 647 -30.44 -6.97 22.60
C TYR A 647 -30.95 -6.15 21.41
N SER A 648 -30.07 -5.81 20.46
CA SER A 648 -30.43 -5.03 19.27
C SER A 648 -31.47 -5.73 18.40
N SER A 649 -31.25 -7.02 18.07
CA SER A 649 -32.18 -7.78 17.22
C SER A 649 -33.56 -7.89 17.86
N ALA A 650 -33.62 -8.18 19.16
CA ALA A 650 -34.87 -8.26 19.91
C ALA A 650 -35.61 -6.93 20.05
N ARG A 651 -34.88 -5.82 20.28
CA ARG A 651 -35.49 -4.48 20.35
C ARG A 651 -36.15 -4.11 19.02
N LEU A 652 -35.47 -4.36 17.91
CA LEU A 652 -36.00 -4.08 16.58
C LEU A 652 -37.16 -5.03 16.22
N TYR A 653 -37.06 -6.30 16.59
CA TYR A 653 -38.15 -7.25 16.36
C TYR A 653 -39.43 -6.89 17.11
N LYS A 654 -39.27 -6.39 18.35
CA LYS A 654 -40.39 -5.88 19.16
C LYS A 654 -40.98 -4.59 18.57
N LEU A 655 -40.16 -3.70 18.01
CA LEU A 655 -40.63 -2.52 17.25
C LEU A 655 -41.55 -2.95 16.10
N PHE A 656 -41.19 -4.02 15.38
CA PHE A 656 -41.99 -4.57 14.30
C PHE A 656 -43.18 -5.44 14.76
N LYS A 657 -43.61 -5.30 16.02
CA LYS A 657 -44.75 -6.04 16.62
C LYS A 657 -44.54 -7.56 16.67
N GLY A 658 -43.29 -8.03 16.60
CA GLY A 658 -42.93 -9.44 16.76
C GLY A 658 -43.09 -9.92 18.20
N THR A 659 -43.70 -11.10 18.37
CA THR A 659 -43.96 -11.71 19.70
C THR A 659 -43.05 -12.92 20.00
N GLU A 660 -42.58 -13.62 18.96
CA GLU A 660 -41.77 -14.85 19.07
C GLU A 660 -40.29 -14.56 19.37
N TRP A 661 -39.99 -13.94 20.52
CA TRP A 661 -38.63 -13.49 20.83
C TRP A 661 -37.57 -14.59 20.84
N LYS A 662 -37.93 -15.80 21.30
CA LYS A 662 -37.00 -16.95 21.32
C LYS A 662 -36.55 -17.35 19.92
N LYS A 663 -37.43 -17.25 18.93
CA LYS A 663 -37.17 -17.62 17.54
C LYS A 663 -36.22 -16.63 16.87
N ILE A 664 -36.43 -15.32 17.09
CA ILE A 664 -35.50 -14.30 16.55
C ILE A 664 -34.12 -14.42 17.20
N THR A 665 -34.05 -14.66 18.51
CA THR A 665 -32.79 -14.90 19.23
C THR A 665 -32.03 -16.10 18.66
N LEU A 666 -32.73 -17.21 18.39
CA LEU A 666 -32.12 -18.38 17.77
C LEU A 666 -31.60 -18.05 16.35
N LYS A 667 -32.37 -17.33 15.54
CA LYS A 667 -31.89 -16.89 14.22
C LYS A 667 -30.64 -16.00 14.35
N THR A 668 -30.62 -15.04 15.27
CA THR A 668 -29.45 -14.16 15.51
C THR A 668 -28.22 -14.96 15.93
N ALA A 669 -28.36 -15.91 16.84
CA ALA A 669 -27.23 -16.68 17.37
C ALA A 669 -26.64 -17.70 16.36
N PHE A 670 -27.40 -18.06 15.31
CA PHE A 670 -27.01 -19.11 14.36
C PHE A 670 -26.70 -18.62 12.95
N THR A 671 -27.45 -17.67 12.38
CA THR A 671 -27.34 -17.34 10.95
C THR A 671 -25.91 -17.00 10.52
N PHE A 672 -25.25 -16.07 11.22
CA PHE A 672 -23.89 -15.68 10.87
C PHE A 672 -22.85 -16.73 11.28
N PRO A 673 -22.77 -17.18 12.56
CA PRO A 673 -21.78 -18.17 12.98
C PRO A 673 -21.86 -19.50 12.22
N ALA A 674 -23.07 -20.00 11.92
CA ALA A 674 -23.23 -21.25 11.17
C ALA A 674 -22.73 -21.13 9.73
N THR A 675 -22.99 -19.98 9.08
CA THR A 675 -22.52 -19.71 7.71
C THR A 675 -20.99 -19.67 7.68
N ILE A 676 -20.37 -18.94 8.61
CA ILE A 676 -18.90 -18.86 8.70
C ILE A 676 -18.30 -20.22 9.05
N PHE A 677 -18.88 -20.94 10.00
CA PHE A 677 -18.41 -22.27 10.39
C PHE A 677 -18.49 -23.27 9.23
N ALA A 678 -19.55 -23.22 8.41
CA ALA A 678 -19.68 -24.06 7.23
C ALA A 678 -18.59 -23.78 6.19
N ILE A 679 -18.36 -22.50 5.86
CA ILE A 679 -17.29 -22.10 4.94
C ILE A 679 -15.93 -22.54 5.51
N PHE A 680 -15.67 -22.18 6.77
CA PHE A 680 -14.43 -22.52 7.46
C PHE A 680 -14.18 -24.03 7.52
N PHE A 681 -15.21 -24.84 7.77
CA PHE A 681 -15.11 -26.30 7.78
C PHE A 681 -14.67 -26.85 6.41
N VAL A 682 -15.29 -26.36 5.32
CA VAL A 682 -14.92 -26.77 3.95
C VAL A 682 -13.48 -26.37 3.64
N LEU A 683 -13.10 -25.13 3.95
CA LEU A 683 -11.72 -24.67 3.75
C LEU A 683 -10.74 -25.51 4.58
N ASN A 684 -11.04 -25.78 5.85
CA ASN A 684 -10.19 -26.58 6.72
C ASN A 684 -10.03 -28.03 6.22
N ALA A 685 -11.10 -28.63 5.67
CA ALA A 685 -11.03 -29.96 5.07
C ALA A 685 -10.08 -30.01 3.85
N LEU A 686 -10.06 -28.95 3.03
CA LEU A 686 -9.10 -28.82 1.92
C LEU A 686 -7.66 -28.70 2.44
N ILE A 687 -7.43 -27.95 3.52
CA ILE A 687 -6.11 -27.79 4.14
C ILE A 687 -5.62 -29.14 4.73
N TRP A 688 -6.52 -29.89 5.38
CA TRP A 688 -6.23 -31.26 5.85
C TRP A 688 -5.85 -32.19 4.70
N GLY A 689 -6.55 -32.11 3.57
CA GLY A 689 -6.23 -32.89 2.36
C GLY A 689 -4.81 -32.64 1.85
N GLN A 690 -4.27 -31.44 2.07
CA GLN A 690 -2.90 -31.05 1.71
C GLN A 690 -1.85 -31.37 2.79
N LYS A 691 -2.25 -31.96 3.95
CA LYS A 691 -1.38 -32.21 5.10
C LYS A 691 -0.62 -30.95 5.59
N SER A 692 -1.27 -29.79 5.46
CA SER A 692 -0.71 -28.51 5.87
C SER A 692 -0.86 -28.29 7.38
N SER A 693 0.12 -27.63 8.01
CA SER A 693 0.06 -27.30 9.44
C SER A 693 -0.94 -26.20 9.77
N GLY A 694 -1.41 -25.49 8.74
CA GLY A 694 -2.47 -24.49 8.85
C GLY A 694 -3.85 -25.09 9.12
N ALA A 695 -3.98 -26.42 9.01
CA ALA A 695 -5.24 -27.06 9.33
C ALA A 695 -5.48 -27.02 10.83
N VAL A 696 -6.64 -26.51 11.21
CA VAL A 696 -7.06 -26.42 12.61
C VAL A 696 -7.39 -27.83 13.09
N PRO A 697 -6.78 -28.30 14.20
CA PRO A 697 -7.03 -29.63 14.75
C PRO A 697 -8.49 -29.84 15.15
N PHE A 698 -8.94 -31.09 15.10
CA PHE A 698 -10.31 -31.46 15.50
C PHE A 698 -10.64 -31.01 16.94
N GLY A 699 -9.69 -31.12 17.88
CA GLY A 699 -9.88 -30.66 19.25
C GLY A 699 -10.16 -29.15 19.35
N THR A 700 -9.47 -28.34 18.55
CA THR A 700 -9.70 -26.89 18.49
C THR A 700 -11.06 -26.57 17.85
N MET A 701 -11.46 -27.29 16.80
CA MET A 701 -12.79 -27.13 16.22
C MET A 701 -13.89 -27.47 17.22
N PHE A 702 -13.72 -28.53 17.99
CA PHE A 702 -14.63 -28.90 19.07
C PHE A 702 -14.69 -27.82 20.16
N ALA A 703 -13.56 -27.26 20.56
CA ALA A 703 -13.50 -26.14 21.50
C ALA A 703 -14.24 -24.89 21.00
N LEU A 704 -14.14 -24.56 19.70
CA LEU A 704 -14.90 -23.45 19.10
C LEU A 704 -16.41 -23.70 19.12
N VAL A 705 -16.84 -24.95 18.88
CA VAL A 705 -18.26 -25.34 18.99
C VAL A 705 -18.73 -25.20 20.44
N LEU A 706 -17.95 -25.67 21.42
CA LEU A 706 -18.27 -25.49 22.84
C LEU A 706 -18.35 -24.01 23.23
N LEU A 707 -17.45 -23.16 22.73
CA LEU A 707 -17.48 -21.72 22.96
C LEU A 707 -18.74 -21.07 22.34
N TRP A 708 -19.13 -21.52 21.14
CA TRP A 708 -20.33 -21.03 20.46
C TRP A 708 -21.61 -21.43 21.19
N PHE A 709 -21.84 -22.72 21.44
CA PHE A 709 -23.08 -23.20 22.06
C PHE A 709 -23.12 -23.01 23.59
N GLY A 710 -21.97 -23.10 24.25
CA GLY A 710 -21.86 -23.04 25.70
C GLY A 710 -21.85 -21.62 26.28
N ILE A 711 -21.35 -20.63 25.52
CA ILE A 711 -21.20 -19.25 26.02
C ILE A 711 -21.90 -18.24 25.10
N SER A 712 -21.60 -18.24 23.80
CA SER A 712 -22.14 -17.23 22.86
C SER A 712 -23.66 -17.29 22.74
N VAL A 713 -24.25 -18.47 22.50
CA VAL A 713 -25.71 -18.62 22.37
C VAL A 713 -26.42 -18.14 23.65
N PRO A 714 -26.08 -18.60 24.87
CA PRO A 714 -26.68 -18.07 26.11
C PRO A 714 -26.57 -16.55 26.26
N LEU A 715 -25.43 -15.94 25.93
CA LEU A 715 -25.26 -14.48 26.00
C LEU A 715 -26.23 -13.74 25.08
N VAL A 716 -26.43 -14.23 23.85
CA VAL A 716 -27.42 -13.67 22.92
C VAL A 716 -28.84 -13.77 23.52
N PHE A 717 -29.18 -14.89 24.16
CA PHE A 717 -30.45 -15.07 24.87
C PHE A 717 -30.64 -14.08 26.02
N VAL A 718 -29.61 -13.86 26.84
CA VAL A 718 -29.65 -12.86 27.92
C VAL A 718 -29.91 -11.46 27.36
N GLY A 719 -29.19 -11.07 26.30
CA GLY A 719 -29.38 -9.80 25.61
C GLY A 719 -30.81 -9.61 25.10
N SER A 720 -31.35 -10.62 24.40
CA SER A 720 -32.71 -10.59 23.88
C SER A 720 -33.76 -10.55 25.00
N TYR A 721 -33.56 -11.28 26.09
CA TYR A 721 -34.46 -11.27 27.24
C TYR A 721 -34.56 -9.87 27.87
N ILE A 722 -33.42 -9.20 28.07
CA ILE A 722 -33.37 -7.83 28.60
C ILE A 722 -34.08 -6.86 27.64
N ALA A 723 -33.86 -7.01 26.34
CA ALA A 723 -34.52 -6.19 25.32
C ALA A 723 -36.05 -6.35 25.31
N PHE A 724 -36.55 -7.58 25.40
CA PHE A 724 -37.99 -7.85 25.36
C PHE A 724 -38.74 -7.38 26.61
N LYS A 725 -38.07 -7.24 27.75
CA LYS A 725 -38.65 -6.62 28.95
C LYS A 725 -38.87 -5.12 28.80
N LYS A 726 -38.08 -4.42 27.98
CA LYS A 726 -38.27 -2.98 27.75
C LYS A 726 -39.52 -2.70 26.91
N PRO A 727 -40.22 -1.56 27.12
CA PRO A 727 -41.37 -1.18 26.30
C PRO A 727 -40.98 -1.06 24.83
N ALA A 728 -41.92 -1.36 23.93
CA ALA A 728 -41.67 -1.21 22.49
C ALA A 728 -41.33 0.25 22.18
N ILE A 729 -40.45 0.47 21.19
CA ILE A 729 -40.16 1.82 20.72
C ILE A 729 -41.41 2.32 19.99
N GLU A 730 -41.95 3.46 20.38
CA GLU A 730 -43.12 4.05 19.72
C GLU A 730 -42.69 4.82 18.48
N ASP A 731 -43.46 4.71 17.39
CA ASP A 731 -43.18 5.46 16.17
C ASP A 731 -43.66 6.91 16.30
N PRO A 732 -42.93 7.89 15.74
CA PRO A 732 -43.32 9.31 15.81
C PRO A 732 -44.69 9.61 15.20
N VAL A 733 -45.12 8.81 14.23
CA VAL A 733 -46.38 8.98 13.49
C VAL A 733 -47.10 7.65 13.35
N LYS A 734 -48.43 7.69 13.32
CA LYS A 734 -49.26 6.48 13.17
C LYS A 734 -49.27 6.03 11.72
N THR A 735 -49.21 4.72 11.51
CA THR A 735 -49.28 4.11 10.19
C THR A 735 -50.74 3.94 9.73
N ASN A 736 -51.02 4.27 8.47
CA ASN A 736 -52.29 4.05 7.81
C ASN A 736 -52.60 2.55 7.61
N LYS A 737 -53.89 2.20 7.49
CA LYS A 737 -54.32 0.81 7.27
C LYS A 737 -54.04 0.32 5.85
N ILE A 738 -54.23 1.19 4.86
CA ILE A 738 -54.06 0.89 3.44
C ILE A 738 -52.74 1.52 2.99
N PRO A 739 -51.81 0.74 2.41
CA PRO A 739 -50.54 1.28 1.92
C PRO A 739 -50.79 2.18 0.70
N ARG A 740 -50.15 3.34 0.67
CA ARG A 740 -50.13 4.21 -0.52
C ARG A 740 -49.41 3.53 -1.69
N GLN A 741 -49.88 3.79 -2.90
CA GLN A 741 -49.21 3.37 -4.14
C GLN A 741 -47.96 4.23 -4.37
N ILE A 742 -46.83 3.58 -4.62
CA ILE A 742 -45.55 4.26 -4.92
C ILE A 742 -45.57 4.69 -6.39
N PRO A 743 -45.29 5.96 -6.72
CA PRO A 743 -45.26 6.45 -8.10
C PRO A 743 -44.06 5.86 -8.86
N GLU A 744 -44.13 5.87 -10.19
CA GLU A 744 -43.02 5.42 -11.04
C GLU A 744 -41.78 6.27 -10.78
N GLN A 745 -40.69 5.59 -10.44
CA GLN A 745 -39.43 6.21 -10.07
C GLN A 745 -38.60 6.51 -11.33
N ALA A 746 -37.88 7.63 -11.32
CA ALA A 746 -36.89 7.90 -12.36
C ALA A 746 -35.83 6.79 -12.43
N TRP A 747 -35.23 6.57 -13.60
CA TRP A 747 -34.30 5.47 -13.85
C TRP A 747 -33.13 5.42 -12.85
N TYR A 748 -32.61 6.58 -12.44
CA TYR A 748 -31.49 6.70 -11.48
C TYR A 748 -31.90 6.45 -10.03
N MET A 749 -33.20 6.43 -9.73
CA MET A 749 -33.77 6.07 -8.43
C MET A 749 -34.18 4.60 -8.36
N ASN A 750 -33.92 3.82 -9.41
CA ASN A 750 -34.11 2.37 -9.38
C ASN A 750 -33.32 1.76 -8.19
N PRO A 751 -33.94 0.88 -7.38
CA PRO A 751 -33.31 0.30 -6.20
C PRO A 751 -31.94 -0.31 -6.48
N ALA A 752 -31.78 -1.10 -7.54
CA ALA A 752 -30.52 -1.78 -7.83
C ALA A 752 -29.39 -0.78 -8.15
N PHE A 753 -29.69 0.21 -8.98
CA PHE A 753 -28.72 1.23 -9.38
C PHE A 753 -28.31 2.13 -8.21
N SER A 754 -29.28 2.60 -7.43
CA SER A 754 -29.06 3.43 -6.24
C SER A 754 -28.27 2.72 -5.15
N ILE A 755 -28.53 1.41 -4.93
CA ILE A 755 -27.78 0.59 -3.98
C ILE A 755 -26.32 0.41 -4.41
N LEU A 756 -26.07 0.15 -5.69
CA LEU A 756 -24.69 -0.04 -6.19
C LEU A 756 -23.90 1.26 -6.10
N ILE A 757 -24.45 2.39 -6.57
CA ILE A 757 -23.76 3.68 -6.50
C ILE A 757 -23.43 4.09 -5.06
N GLY A 758 -24.37 3.86 -4.12
CA GLY A 758 -24.15 4.17 -2.72
C GLY A 758 -22.96 3.44 -2.10
N GLY A 759 -22.59 2.25 -2.60
CA GLY A 759 -21.48 1.46 -2.08
C GLY A 759 -20.10 1.93 -2.54
N ILE A 760 -20.01 2.73 -3.60
CA ILE A 760 -18.73 3.16 -4.20
C ILE A 760 -17.96 4.07 -3.23
N LEU A 761 -18.63 5.04 -2.61
CA LEU A 761 -17.99 6.02 -1.73
C LEU A 761 -17.43 5.39 -0.44
N PRO A 762 -18.20 4.58 0.32
CA PRO A 762 -17.64 3.88 1.49
C PRO A 762 -16.48 2.95 1.14
N PHE A 763 -16.50 2.31 -0.04
CA PHE A 763 -15.38 1.50 -0.52
C PHE A 763 -14.14 2.37 -0.84
N GLY A 764 -14.33 3.48 -1.55
CA GLY A 764 -13.26 4.43 -1.87
C GLY A 764 -12.54 4.97 -0.64
N ALA A 765 -13.29 5.22 0.45
CA ALA A 765 -12.74 5.70 1.71
C ALA A 765 -11.74 4.72 2.38
N VAL A 766 -11.89 3.42 2.15
CA VAL A 766 -11.07 2.37 2.78
C VAL A 766 -10.10 1.67 1.82
N PHE A 767 -10.17 1.95 0.53
CA PHE A 767 -9.44 1.22 -0.52
C PHE A 767 -7.92 1.19 -0.31
N ILE A 768 -7.31 2.31 0.07
CA ILE A 768 -5.86 2.40 0.25
C ILE A 768 -5.41 1.55 1.45
N GLU A 769 -6.09 1.67 2.59
CA GLU A 769 -5.76 0.83 3.74
C GLU A 769 -6.05 -0.64 3.47
N LEU A 770 -7.09 -0.95 2.71
CA LEU A 770 -7.36 -2.33 2.28
C LEU A 770 -6.19 -2.92 1.48
N PHE A 771 -5.53 -2.15 0.61
CA PHE A 771 -4.32 -2.59 -0.09
C PHE A 771 -3.19 -2.99 0.88
N PHE A 772 -2.95 -2.18 1.91
CA PHE A 772 -1.92 -2.46 2.91
C PHE A 772 -2.29 -3.66 3.80
N ILE A 773 -3.56 -3.78 4.20
CA ILE A 773 -4.06 -4.93 4.96
C ILE A 773 -3.88 -6.22 4.14
N LEU A 774 -4.28 -6.23 2.86
CA LEU A 774 -4.12 -7.40 1.99
C LEU A 774 -2.64 -7.76 1.79
N THR A 775 -1.79 -6.75 1.59
CA THR A 775 -0.34 -6.95 1.47
C THR A 775 0.26 -7.55 2.74
N SER A 776 -0.16 -7.09 3.92
CA SER A 776 0.30 -7.64 5.19
C SER A 776 -0.12 -9.09 5.39
N ILE A 777 -1.40 -9.40 5.17
CA ILE A 777 -1.96 -10.75 5.39
C ILE A 777 -1.36 -11.76 4.40
N TRP A 778 -1.31 -11.41 3.11
CA TRP A 778 -0.96 -12.36 2.04
C TRP A 778 0.52 -12.34 1.64
N LEU A 779 1.26 -11.27 1.86
CA LEU A 779 2.70 -11.20 1.56
C LEU A 779 3.59 -11.30 2.81
N HIS A 780 3.00 -11.66 3.96
CA HIS A 780 3.68 -11.86 5.25
C HIS A 780 4.51 -10.65 5.69
N GLN A 781 4.02 -9.44 5.43
CA GLN A 781 4.63 -8.19 5.89
C GLN A 781 3.97 -7.72 7.19
N PHE A 782 4.73 -7.09 8.07
CA PHE A 782 4.17 -6.53 9.31
C PHE A 782 3.33 -5.28 9.01
N TYR A 783 2.08 -5.26 9.49
CA TYR A 783 1.26 -4.06 9.54
C TYR A 783 1.18 -3.60 10.99
N TYR A 784 1.67 -2.41 11.28
CA TYR A 784 1.79 -1.92 12.66
C TYR A 784 1.02 -0.63 12.93
N ILE A 785 0.30 -0.09 11.94
CA ILE A 785 -0.27 1.25 12.08
C ILE A 785 -1.74 1.25 12.50
N PHE A 786 -1.98 0.68 13.69
CA PHE A 786 -3.30 0.62 14.33
C PHE A 786 -3.92 2.01 14.53
N GLY A 787 -3.09 3.04 14.74
CA GLY A 787 -3.52 4.43 14.82
C GLY A 787 -4.22 4.93 13.54
N PHE A 788 -3.63 4.64 12.38
CA PHE A 788 -4.23 4.99 11.09
C PHE A 788 -5.49 4.18 10.81
N LEU A 789 -5.48 2.89 11.13
CA LEU A 789 -6.64 2.03 10.95
C LEU A 789 -7.87 2.54 11.73
N PHE A 790 -7.68 3.09 12.94
CA PHE A 790 -8.76 3.69 13.72
C PHE A 790 -9.33 4.94 13.03
N ILE A 791 -8.49 5.83 12.52
CA ILE A 791 -8.94 7.04 11.80
C ILE A 791 -9.76 6.65 10.56
N VAL A 792 -9.26 5.68 9.78
CA VAL A 792 -9.97 5.20 8.59
C VAL A 792 -11.30 4.52 8.94
N PHE A 793 -11.38 3.82 10.07
CA PHE A 793 -12.66 3.29 10.55
C PHE A 793 -13.68 4.38 10.90
N VAL A 794 -13.24 5.49 11.52
CA VAL A 794 -14.11 6.65 11.77
C VAL A 794 -14.60 7.28 10.46
N ILE A 795 -13.69 7.46 9.48
CA ILE A 795 -14.02 7.95 8.15
C ILE A 795 -15.05 7.03 7.47
N LEU A 796 -14.89 5.70 7.58
CA LEU A 796 -15.84 4.74 7.04
C LEU A 796 -17.23 4.89 7.67
N ILE A 797 -17.32 5.03 9.00
CA ILE A 797 -18.59 5.21 9.70
C ILE A 797 -19.33 6.45 9.20
N ILE A 798 -18.64 7.59 9.12
CA ILE A 798 -19.21 8.85 8.66
C ILE A 798 -19.67 8.72 7.20
N THR A 799 -18.82 8.18 6.33
CA THR A 799 -19.13 8.00 4.90
C THR A 799 -20.36 7.09 4.70
N CYS A 800 -20.44 5.97 5.42
CA CYS A 800 -21.60 5.08 5.38
C CYS A 800 -22.87 5.78 5.82
N ALA A 801 -22.82 6.54 6.93
CA ALA A 801 -23.96 7.25 7.46
C ALA A 801 -24.46 8.35 6.51
N GLU A 802 -23.55 9.17 5.97
CA GLU A 802 -23.91 10.28 5.09
C GLU A 802 -24.56 9.81 3.80
N ILE A 803 -23.93 8.86 3.11
CA ILE A 803 -24.42 8.45 1.80
C ILE A 803 -25.80 7.77 1.91
N THR A 804 -26.02 7.03 2.99
CA THR A 804 -27.30 6.36 3.23
C THR A 804 -28.38 7.36 3.63
N VAL A 805 -28.09 8.34 4.47
CA VAL A 805 -29.04 9.40 4.83
C VAL A 805 -29.45 10.22 3.61
N VAL A 806 -28.50 10.60 2.75
CA VAL A 806 -28.79 11.37 1.52
C VAL A 806 -29.68 10.58 0.56
N LEU A 807 -29.32 9.33 0.28
CA LEU A 807 -30.10 8.50 -0.63
C LEU A 807 -31.47 8.15 -0.04
N CYS A 808 -31.56 7.94 1.27
CA CYS A 808 -32.83 7.77 1.97
C CYS A 808 -33.70 9.03 1.88
N TYR A 809 -33.11 10.21 2.04
CA TYR A 809 -33.85 11.47 1.90
C TYR A 809 -34.40 11.64 0.48
N PHE A 810 -33.58 11.46 -0.55
CA PHE A 810 -34.05 11.56 -1.94
C PHE A 810 -35.11 10.50 -2.27
N GLN A 811 -34.97 9.29 -1.72
CA GLN A 811 -35.99 8.24 -1.85
C GLN A 811 -37.33 8.69 -1.26
N LEU A 812 -37.33 9.25 -0.05
CA LEU A 812 -38.55 9.76 0.58
C LEU A 812 -39.13 10.94 -0.20
N CYS A 813 -38.29 11.83 -0.72
CA CYS A 813 -38.73 12.92 -1.60
C CYS A 813 -39.38 12.43 -2.90
N SER A 814 -39.10 11.20 -3.32
CA SER A 814 -39.75 10.55 -4.47
C SER A 814 -40.95 9.67 -4.07
N GLU A 815 -41.49 9.88 -2.87
CA GLU A 815 -42.66 9.19 -2.31
C GLU A 815 -42.48 7.67 -2.12
N ASP A 816 -41.23 7.17 -2.12
CA ASP A 816 -40.92 5.76 -1.84
C ASP A 816 -40.60 5.57 -0.35
N TYR A 817 -41.56 5.04 0.42
CA TYR A 817 -41.42 4.79 1.85
C TYR A 817 -40.68 3.49 2.20
N GLN A 818 -40.21 2.68 1.24
CA GLN A 818 -39.58 1.37 1.49
C GLN A 818 -38.08 1.45 1.84
N TRP A 819 -37.72 2.32 2.78
CA TRP A 819 -36.33 2.68 3.06
C TRP A 819 -35.57 1.66 3.94
N TRP A 820 -36.26 0.78 4.67
CA TRP A 820 -35.65 -0.12 5.67
C TRP A 820 -34.53 -1.01 5.11
N TRP A 821 -34.82 -1.80 4.08
CA TRP A 821 -33.81 -2.64 3.42
C TRP A 821 -32.90 -1.83 2.51
N ARG A 822 -33.44 -0.78 1.88
CA ARG A 822 -32.68 0.05 0.95
C ARG A 822 -31.52 0.75 1.65
N SER A 823 -31.75 1.36 2.82
CA SER A 823 -30.71 1.97 3.65
C SER A 823 -29.61 0.98 4.08
N TYR A 824 -30.00 -0.24 4.48
CA TYR A 824 -29.06 -1.30 4.82
C TYR A 824 -28.21 -1.72 3.60
N LEU A 825 -28.85 -1.97 2.46
CA LEU A 825 -28.17 -2.46 1.26
C LEU A 825 -27.29 -1.40 0.60
N THR A 826 -27.66 -0.12 0.65
CA THR A 826 -26.92 0.99 0.05
C THR A 826 -25.50 1.12 0.60
N SER A 827 -25.32 1.00 1.91
CA SER A 827 -23.98 0.98 2.53
C SER A 827 -23.36 -0.42 2.48
N GLY A 828 -24.16 -1.46 2.67
CA GLY A 828 -23.73 -2.86 2.60
C GLY A 828 -23.10 -3.24 1.25
N SER A 829 -23.57 -2.67 0.15
CA SER A 829 -23.06 -2.94 -1.21
C SER A 829 -21.57 -2.63 -1.39
N SER A 830 -20.98 -1.81 -0.51
CA SER A 830 -19.53 -1.59 -0.42
C SER A 830 -18.72 -2.91 -0.30
N ALA A 831 -19.31 -3.96 0.28
CA ALA A 831 -18.72 -5.28 0.38
C ALA A 831 -18.53 -5.99 -0.97
N LEU A 832 -19.40 -5.71 -1.95
CA LEU A 832 -19.26 -6.24 -3.30
C LEU A 832 -18.01 -5.66 -3.96
N TYR A 833 -17.79 -4.35 -3.82
CA TYR A 833 -16.58 -3.69 -4.32
C TYR A 833 -15.31 -4.20 -3.64
N LEU A 834 -15.37 -4.47 -2.32
CA LEU A 834 -14.28 -5.14 -1.60
C LEU A 834 -13.96 -6.51 -2.20
N PHE A 835 -14.98 -7.33 -2.49
CA PHE A 835 -14.76 -8.65 -3.07
C PHE A 835 -14.23 -8.60 -4.51
N LEU A 836 -14.74 -7.68 -5.34
CA LEU A 836 -14.23 -7.44 -6.69
C LEU A 836 -12.78 -6.95 -6.66
N TYR A 837 -12.44 -6.09 -5.71
CA TYR A 837 -11.06 -5.65 -5.53
C TYR A 837 -10.17 -6.79 -5.05
N ALA A 838 -10.65 -7.65 -4.16
CA ALA A 838 -9.91 -8.85 -3.76
C ALA A 838 -9.62 -9.76 -4.96
N ALA A 839 -10.57 -9.91 -5.89
CA ALA A 839 -10.34 -10.63 -7.14
C ALA A 839 -9.30 -9.93 -8.03
N PHE A 840 -9.39 -8.61 -8.19
CA PHE A 840 -8.38 -7.83 -8.92
C PHE A 840 -6.98 -7.98 -8.29
N TYR A 841 -6.88 -7.91 -6.97
CA TYR A 841 -5.63 -8.06 -6.23
C TYR A 841 -5.02 -9.46 -6.43
N PHE A 842 -5.85 -10.50 -6.44
CA PHE A 842 -5.42 -11.88 -6.73
C PHE A 842 -4.72 -11.98 -8.08
N PHE A 843 -5.29 -11.42 -9.15
CA PHE A 843 -4.72 -11.53 -10.49
C PHE A 843 -3.57 -10.58 -10.79
N THR A 844 -3.43 -9.48 -10.04
CA THR A 844 -2.44 -8.43 -10.34
C THR A 844 -1.26 -8.38 -9.38
N LYS A 845 -1.42 -8.88 -8.15
CA LYS A 845 -0.39 -8.79 -7.10
C LYS A 845 0.04 -10.14 -6.54
N LEU A 846 -0.84 -11.14 -6.53
CA LEU A 846 -0.53 -12.45 -5.96
C LEU A 846 -0.05 -13.43 -7.03
N GLU A 847 1.09 -14.06 -6.79
CA GLU A 847 1.65 -15.10 -7.66
C GLU A 847 1.24 -16.50 -7.17
N ILE A 848 -0.05 -16.70 -6.92
CA ILE A 848 -0.54 -17.99 -6.39
C ILE A 848 -0.55 -19.06 -7.48
N THR A 849 0.18 -20.16 -7.24
CA THR A 849 0.34 -21.23 -8.24
C THR A 849 -0.61 -22.41 -8.03
N LYS A 850 -1.04 -22.67 -6.79
CA LYS A 850 -1.85 -23.85 -6.45
C LYS A 850 -3.35 -23.52 -6.42
N PRO A 851 -4.21 -24.38 -7.00
CA PRO A 851 -5.66 -24.13 -7.05
C PRO A 851 -6.30 -24.13 -5.66
N VAL A 852 -5.85 -25.02 -4.75
CA VAL A 852 -6.35 -25.06 -3.37
C VAL A 852 -6.12 -23.72 -2.67
N SER A 853 -4.96 -23.12 -2.87
CA SER A 853 -4.59 -21.81 -2.31
C SER A 853 -5.46 -20.68 -2.87
N GLY A 854 -5.83 -20.75 -4.15
CA GLY A 854 -6.83 -19.85 -4.74
C GLY A 854 -8.20 -19.99 -4.07
N VAL A 855 -8.68 -21.21 -3.86
CA VAL A 855 -9.96 -21.46 -3.14
C VAL A 855 -9.90 -20.94 -1.70
N LEU A 856 -8.78 -21.14 -1.00
CA LEU A 856 -8.58 -20.58 0.34
C LEU A 856 -8.63 -19.06 0.34
N TYR A 857 -7.94 -18.42 -0.60
CA TYR A 857 -7.96 -16.97 -0.76
C TYR A 857 -9.39 -16.45 -0.95
N PHE A 858 -10.11 -16.94 -1.96
CA PHE A 858 -11.47 -16.49 -2.22
C PHE A 858 -12.44 -16.85 -1.09
N GLY A 859 -12.25 -17.98 -0.43
CA GLY A 859 -13.04 -18.39 0.74
C GLY A 859 -12.87 -17.43 1.92
N TYR A 860 -11.64 -17.08 2.28
CA TYR A 860 -11.38 -16.10 3.33
C TYR A 860 -11.84 -14.69 2.94
N MET A 861 -11.63 -14.28 1.69
CA MET A 861 -12.11 -12.98 1.21
C MET A 861 -13.63 -12.88 1.13
N LEU A 862 -14.33 -14.00 0.90
CA LEU A 862 -15.79 -14.07 1.01
C LEU A 862 -16.25 -13.86 2.46
N ILE A 863 -15.57 -14.48 3.44
CA ILE A 863 -15.85 -14.27 4.87
C ILE A 863 -15.65 -12.80 5.25
N VAL A 864 -14.53 -12.19 4.83
CA VAL A 864 -14.23 -10.77 5.10
C VAL A 864 -15.27 -9.85 4.46
N SER A 865 -15.62 -10.10 3.18
CA SER A 865 -16.66 -9.33 2.48
C SER A 865 -18.03 -9.47 3.16
N TYR A 866 -18.41 -10.67 3.59
CA TYR A 866 -19.68 -10.88 4.30
C TYR A 866 -19.71 -10.16 5.65
N ALA A 867 -18.63 -10.22 6.44
CA ALA A 867 -18.52 -9.45 7.67
C ALA A 867 -18.59 -7.93 7.40
N PHE A 868 -17.94 -7.46 6.34
CA PHE A 868 -17.97 -6.06 5.93
C PHE A 868 -19.39 -5.62 5.52
N PHE A 869 -20.13 -6.44 4.77
CA PHE A 869 -21.53 -6.21 4.41
C PHE A 869 -22.42 -6.03 5.65
N VAL A 870 -22.22 -6.90 6.65
CA VAL A 870 -23.00 -6.87 7.90
C VAL A 870 -22.70 -5.62 8.72
N LEU A 871 -21.43 -5.23 8.78
CA LEU A 871 -20.98 -4.03 9.48
C LEU A 871 -21.47 -2.74 8.82
N THR A 872 -21.14 -2.52 7.53
CA THR A 872 -21.46 -1.27 6.83
C THR A 872 -22.96 -1.10 6.66
N GLY A 873 -23.68 -2.18 6.33
CA GLY A 873 -25.14 -2.17 6.24
C GLY A 873 -25.83 -1.77 7.53
N THR A 874 -25.31 -2.22 8.68
CA THR A 874 -25.86 -1.86 9.99
C THR A 874 -25.60 -0.40 10.36
N ILE A 875 -24.44 0.15 10.01
CA ILE A 875 -24.13 1.58 10.20
C ILE A 875 -25.12 2.44 9.40
N GLY A 876 -25.31 2.11 8.11
CA GLY A 876 -26.24 2.83 7.26
C GLY A 876 -27.70 2.71 7.70
N PHE A 877 -28.12 1.53 8.14
CA PHE A 877 -29.45 1.30 8.69
C PHE A 877 -29.72 2.19 9.91
N TYR A 878 -28.82 2.20 10.90
CA TYR A 878 -29.01 3.01 12.11
C TYR A 878 -28.97 4.51 11.83
N ALA A 879 -28.14 4.96 10.88
CA ALA A 879 -28.11 6.34 10.43
C ALA A 879 -29.47 6.76 9.85
N CYS A 880 -30.02 5.98 8.92
CA CYS A 880 -31.35 6.24 8.35
C CYS A 880 -32.48 6.09 9.37
N PHE A 881 -32.41 5.10 10.26
CA PHE A 881 -33.41 4.90 11.31
C PHE A 881 -33.48 6.09 12.26
N TRP A 882 -32.33 6.64 12.67
CA TRP A 882 -32.32 7.83 13.51
C TRP A 882 -32.77 9.07 12.74
N PHE A 883 -32.28 9.23 11.50
CA PHE A 883 -32.63 10.34 10.62
C PHE A 883 -34.14 10.43 10.35
N THR A 884 -34.76 9.33 9.91
CA THR A 884 -36.20 9.26 9.62
C THR A 884 -37.03 9.59 10.85
N ARG A 885 -36.70 9.01 12.00
CA ARG A 885 -37.40 9.32 13.25
C ARG A 885 -37.27 10.79 13.64
N LEU A 886 -36.08 11.38 13.47
CA LEU A 886 -35.85 12.79 13.76
C LEU A 886 -36.73 13.70 12.88
N ILE A 887 -36.73 13.50 11.55
CA ILE A 887 -37.50 14.36 10.65
C ILE A 887 -39.00 14.26 10.89
N TYR A 888 -39.55 13.05 11.10
CA TYR A 888 -41.00 12.89 11.34
C TYR A 888 -41.42 13.26 12.76
N SER A 889 -40.51 13.22 13.75
CA SER A 889 -40.80 13.77 15.09
C SER A 889 -40.85 15.30 15.12
N SER A 890 -40.24 15.97 14.13
CA SER A 890 -40.22 17.42 14.03
C SER A 890 -41.46 18.02 13.36
N VAL A 891 -42.28 17.19 12.70
CA VAL A 891 -43.52 17.62 12.08
C VAL A 891 -44.66 17.45 13.09
N LYS A 892 -45.43 18.51 13.35
CA LYS A 892 -46.68 18.42 14.11
C LYS A 892 -47.75 17.82 13.20
N ILE A 893 -48.05 16.55 13.38
CA ILE A 893 -49.15 15.86 12.70
C ILE A 893 -50.05 15.37 13.84
N ASP A 894 -51.15 16.08 14.08
CA ASP A 894 -52.14 15.74 15.12
C ASP A 894 -52.98 14.50 14.73
#